data_AF-A0A1X7T9A5-F1
#
_entry.id   AF-A0A1X7T9A5-F1
#
_cell.length_a   1.000
_cell.length_b   1.000
_cell.length_c   1.000
_cell.angle_alpha   90.00
_cell.angle_beta   90.00
_cell.angle_gamma   90.00
#
_symmetry.space_group_name_H-M   'P 1'
#
loop_
_entity.id
_entity.type
_entity.pdbx_description
1 polymer ?
#
loop_
_entity_poly.entity_id
_entity_poly.type
_entity_poly.pdbx_seq_one_letter_code
_entity_poly.pdbx_strand_id
1 'polypeptide(L)'
;MELCLFLQWLFLSSIALSLGNGEVFYVHPNNSSQCHNDTPCYGINEYAGGIANAFMNDSIYYFLPGVHNLNRSINIEWGSNLTFQGKGMMREGPHTTVMESPVVIKCVKITIQLEFYTIIAHHLTVHLSITSLYNMHASNLRCNGCGTAFYLKQNSTSVMNSPFISIIDGVISQSSSHAFLLYWYGSAVDTFLLSSTTLDNNSGTFGSALHIATDELLDTKLYALLHNLTFDNNSVLPDIPIKQSLAVTLWLLNSRSVNVSNCTFRNNNGSALGLVNAIVTFFGDNYFINNTGRRGGAINFIITSYIYLFLDAYLSFIDNHAEATGGAINVYQPAVYFTHSASVALCFFQFLGTKNATYFYFDGNTAKVAGDAIYGGAVDSCLLAEGLFFGRSSFFDVSTFVNQRGYSVISSDPLNVCFCNDENFPNCSISTIDFQAFPGEQIDFIMAVVGQLNYLTTGTIDIINNKLVNSYNTSAANCREIHYKFKPQNINQARTTGYTVTLSATIQNSISFSKNARDIINVEILPCPNGFCLSNSSYLCDCIYTDRAVNRSIQSCDVTSNSVTKQPESNLWLHGTNPCTILYSTCPFDYCIIGTPEMINLGNPDEQCASNRSGRLCGNCSGTLSLMLGSNRCGECSNAYLALIILFAMFGIVLVILIFALNLTVTVGTINGLLFFANVIKIYQPLIPHFNEFHVLSQFISWINMDFGIETCFYNGMESCGKTGLQFVFTIYLWALILLIIFLSKWSMKLTRLMGNNAVPVLCTLLLLSYTKLLRTIFSILSFDRIYEMSNPDKMSNADEMSNTSLVWSVDGAIDYADDCHLYLVIIALLVLTFLVLPYTMLLLLFPLWELCRSKCTIAYHIYSKEIVKKTFKKVTKKVSIVKSGSSINVDDNMSTDEARMRLPTVTSTVFDTSVHYELHFLDFEV
;
A
#
# COMPACT_ATOMS: atom_id res chain seq x y z
N MET A 1 -3.48 67.09 -66.92
CA MET A 1 -3.52 67.21 -65.45
C MET A 1 -4.87 67.69 -64.91
N GLU A 2 -5.95 67.67 -65.71
CA GLU A 2 -7.33 67.95 -65.24
C GLU A 2 -8.26 66.73 -65.35
N LEU A 3 -7.78 65.58 -65.85
CA LEU A 3 -8.57 64.34 -65.91
C LEU A 3 -8.48 63.50 -64.61
N CYS A 4 -7.44 63.72 -63.79
CA CYS A 4 -7.27 63.00 -62.52
C CYS A 4 -8.14 63.55 -61.37
N LEU A 5 -8.45 64.86 -61.37
CA LEU A 5 -9.28 65.46 -60.32
C LEU A 5 -10.78 65.16 -60.51
N PHE A 6 -11.23 64.96 -61.75
CA PHE A 6 -12.63 64.60 -62.03
C PHE A 6 -12.93 63.11 -61.73
N LEU A 7 -11.94 62.23 -61.92
CA LEU A 7 -12.04 60.80 -61.54
C LEU A 7 -11.92 60.58 -60.03
N GLN A 8 -11.19 61.43 -59.30
CA GLN A 8 -11.14 61.36 -57.84
C GLN A 8 -12.43 61.83 -57.17
N TRP A 9 -13.20 62.72 -57.82
CA TRP A 9 -14.52 63.13 -57.33
C TRP A 9 -15.62 62.08 -57.60
N LEU A 10 -15.51 61.32 -58.70
CA LEU A 10 -16.41 60.20 -59.02
C LEU A 10 -16.17 58.93 -58.18
N PHE A 11 -14.98 58.77 -57.59
CA PHE A 11 -14.66 57.63 -56.70
C PHE A 11 -14.97 57.90 -55.21
N LEU A 12 -15.02 59.17 -54.80
CA LEU A 12 -15.49 59.55 -53.46
C LEU A 12 -17.01 59.77 -53.40
N SER A 13 -17.70 59.78 -54.55
CA SER A 13 -19.17 59.82 -54.61
C SER A 13 -19.83 58.45 -54.74
N SER A 14 -19.08 57.34 -54.72
CA SER A 14 -19.60 55.97 -54.89
C SER A 14 -19.49 55.07 -53.66
N ILE A 15 -19.02 55.60 -52.52
CA ILE A 15 -19.36 55.06 -51.19
C ILE A 15 -20.44 55.95 -50.56
N ALA A 16 -21.49 56.19 -51.34
CA ALA A 16 -22.83 56.31 -50.81
C ALA A 16 -23.51 55.00 -51.19
N LEU A 17 -23.21 53.95 -50.42
CA LEU A 17 -24.20 52.89 -50.22
C LEU A 17 -25.49 53.62 -49.86
N SER A 18 -26.54 53.36 -50.64
CA SER A 18 -27.89 53.89 -50.49
C SER A 18 -28.37 53.73 -49.04
N LEU A 19 -27.97 54.65 -48.16
CA LEU A 19 -28.75 55.04 -47.02
C LEU A 19 -29.93 55.76 -47.66
N GLY A 20 -31.05 55.04 -47.77
CA GLY A 20 -32.33 55.70 -47.90
C GLY A 20 -32.42 56.81 -46.86
N ASN A 21 -33.23 57.84 -47.11
CA ASN A 21 -33.57 58.86 -46.14
C ASN A 21 -34.26 58.21 -44.93
N GLY A 22 -33.46 57.59 -44.07
CA GLY A 22 -33.86 56.93 -42.84
C GLY A 22 -34.16 57.96 -41.79
N GLU A 23 -35.25 57.77 -41.05
CA GLU A 23 -35.52 58.60 -39.90
C GLU A 23 -34.42 58.38 -38.84
N VAL A 24 -33.89 59.49 -38.31
CA VAL A 24 -32.84 59.48 -37.30
C VAL A 24 -33.47 59.68 -35.93
N PHE A 25 -33.23 58.72 -35.04
CA PHE A 25 -33.72 58.72 -33.67
C PHE A 25 -32.55 58.84 -32.69
N TYR A 26 -32.78 59.52 -31.57
CA TYR A 26 -31.81 59.60 -30.47
C TYR A 26 -32.33 58.87 -29.23
N VAL A 27 -31.45 58.17 -28.53
CA VAL A 27 -31.80 57.45 -27.29
C VAL A 27 -31.07 58.12 -26.12
N HIS A 28 -31.80 58.56 -25.09
CA HIS A 28 -31.22 59.26 -23.94
C HIS A 28 -31.16 58.39 -22.66
N PRO A 29 -30.11 58.53 -21.81
CA PRO A 29 -29.89 57.64 -20.67
C PRO A 29 -30.78 57.88 -19.45
N ASN A 30 -31.08 59.15 -19.10
CA ASN A 30 -31.80 59.50 -17.86
C ASN A 30 -32.72 60.73 -17.95
N ASN A 31 -32.47 61.69 -18.86
CA ASN A 31 -33.28 62.91 -19.00
C ASN A 31 -33.24 63.41 -20.45
N SER A 32 -34.37 63.92 -20.97
CA SER A 32 -34.50 64.38 -22.36
C SER A 32 -33.71 65.67 -22.66
N SER A 33 -33.05 66.27 -21.67
CA SER A 33 -32.26 67.49 -21.82
C SER A 33 -31.01 67.34 -22.72
N GLN A 34 -30.58 66.11 -23.03
CA GLN A 34 -29.50 65.84 -23.97
C GLN A 34 -29.99 65.70 -25.42
N CYS A 35 -31.31 65.69 -25.63
CA CYS A 35 -31.93 65.58 -26.95
C CYS A 35 -31.91 66.92 -27.69
N HIS A 36 -31.72 66.90 -29.00
CA HIS A 36 -31.92 68.10 -29.82
C HIS A 36 -33.40 68.40 -29.98
N ASN A 37 -33.78 69.68 -29.88
CA ASN A 37 -35.17 70.16 -29.84
C ASN A 37 -36.01 69.81 -31.10
N ASP A 38 -35.37 69.37 -32.19
CA ASP A 38 -36.01 69.11 -33.49
C ASP A 38 -35.96 67.62 -33.92
N THR A 39 -35.60 66.69 -33.02
CA THR A 39 -35.46 65.25 -33.37
C THR A 39 -36.17 64.33 -32.38
N PRO A 40 -36.81 63.23 -32.84
CA PRO A 40 -37.43 62.26 -31.96
C PRO A 40 -36.38 61.60 -31.07
N CYS A 41 -36.52 61.81 -29.76
CA CYS A 41 -35.54 61.39 -28.76
C CYS A 41 -36.24 60.85 -27.51
N TYR A 42 -36.05 59.57 -27.24
CA TYR A 42 -36.80 58.84 -26.21
C TYR A 42 -35.86 58.01 -25.31
N GLY A 43 -36.31 57.67 -24.11
CA GLY A 43 -35.60 56.75 -23.24
C GLY A 43 -35.62 55.32 -23.78
N ILE A 44 -34.57 54.53 -23.50
CA ILE A 44 -34.47 53.14 -23.95
C ILE A 44 -35.67 52.26 -23.51
N ASN A 45 -36.25 52.54 -22.35
CA ASN A 45 -37.42 51.81 -21.83
C ASN A 45 -38.74 52.19 -22.50
N GLU A 46 -38.81 53.36 -23.15
CA GLU A 46 -40.00 53.79 -23.89
C GLU A 46 -40.12 52.98 -25.19
N TYR A 47 -39.00 52.67 -25.84
CA TYR A 47 -38.92 51.70 -26.93
C TYR A 47 -39.31 50.29 -26.48
N ALA A 48 -38.99 49.90 -25.23
CA ALA A 48 -39.40 48.62 -24.64
C ALA A 48 -40.88 48.59 -24.18
N GLY A 49 -41.55 49.75 -24.08
CA GLY A 49 -42.85 49.92 -23.45
C GLY A 49 -44.05 49.92 -24.39
N GLY A 50 -43.84 49.82 -25.70
CA GLY A 50 -44.90 49.71 -26.71
C GLY A 50 -45.63 51.02 -27.03
N ILE A 51 -45.00 52.20 -26.85
CA ILE A 51 -45.64 53.50 -27.16
C ILE A 51 -45.95 53.68 -28.66
N ALA A 52 -45.39 52.84 -29.53
CA ALA A 52 -46.02 52.39 -30.78
C ALA A 52 -45.20 51.21 -31.32
N ASN A 53 -45.79 50.37 -32.17
CA ASN A 53 -44.99 49.49 -33.03
C ASN A 53 -43.93 50.31 -33.81
N ALA A 54 -42.81 49.66 -34.15
CA ALA A 54 -41.77 50.05 -35.11
C ALA A 54 -40.54 50.77 -34.53
N PHE A 55 -39.51 49.98 -34.20
CA PHE A 55 -38.20 50.32 -34.77
C PHE A 55 -38.45 50.53 -36.28
N MET A 56 -38.45 51.79 -36.71
CA MET A 56 -38.88 52.14 -38.07
C MET A 56 -37.93 51.55 -39.11
N ASN A 57 -38.48 51.16 -40.25
CA ASN A 57 -37.72 50.70 -41.39
C ASN A 57 -36.70 51.77 -41.81
N ASP A 58 -35.53 51.33 -42.24
CA ASP A 58 -34.41 52.13 -42.74
C ASP A 58 -33.90 53.18 -41.75
N SER A 59 -34.04 52.97 -40.43
CA SER A 59 -33.79 54.00 -39.42
C SER A 59 -32.48 53.83 -38.64
N ILE A 60 -31.93 54.95 -38.16
CA ILE A 60 -30.69 55.00 -37.37
C ILE A 60 -31.01 55.46 -35.94
N TYR A 61 -30.56 54.70 -34.95
CA TYR A 61 -30.74 54.99 -33.52
C TYR A 61 -29.39 55.35 -32.89
N TYR A 62 -29.22 56.63 -32.57
CA TYR A 62 -28.03 57.15 -31.90
C TYR A 62 -28.21 57.13 -30.38
N PHE A 63 -27.46 56.29 -29.68
CA PHE A 63 -27.42 56.32 -28.23
C PHE A 63 -26.50 57.43 -27.74
N LEU A 64 -27.04 58.33 -26.92
CA LEU A 64 -26.30 59.44 -26.32
C LEU A 64 -25.42 58.95 -25.15
N PRO A 65 -24.27 59.61 -24.87
CA PRO A 65 -23.37 59.23 -23.78
C PRO A 65 -24.06 59.14 -22.42
N GLY A 66 -23.84 58.03 -21.71
CA GLY A 66 -24.35 57.78 -20.36
C GLY A 66 -24.80 56.34 -20.14
N VAL A 67 -25.33 56.07 -18.94
CA VAL A 67 -25.85 54.76 -18.54
C VAL A 67 -27.36 54.69 -18.79
N HIS A 68 -27.76 53.87 -19.76
CA HIS A 68 -29.14 53.56 -20.13
C HIS A 68 -29.62 52.36 -19.31
N ASN A 69 -30.39 52.61 -18.27
CA ASN A 69 -30.93 51.55 -17.41
C ASN A 69 -32.10 50.85 -18.10
N LEU A 70 -31.91 49.62 -18.56
CA LEU A 70 -32.94 48.81 -19.19
C LEU A 70 -33.69 48.01 -18.12
N ASN A 71 -34.99 48.27 -17.98
CA ASN A 71 -35.88 47.69 -16.97
C ASN A 71 -36.81 46.60 -17.53
N ARG A 72 -36.91 46.50 -18.85
CA ARG A 72 -37.76 45.54 -19.59
C ARG A 72 -37.00 45.04 -20.81
N SER A 73 -37.24 43.79 -21.22
CA SER A 73 -36.64 43.26 -22.44
C SER A 73 -37.10 44.06 -23.67
N ILE A 74 -36.20 44.21 -24.64
CA ILE A 74 -36.52 44.83 -25.93
C ILE A 74 -36.70 43.70 -26.93
N ASN A 75 -37.90 43.63 -27.51
CA ASN A 75 -38.24 42.65 -28.52
C ASN A 75 -38.43 43.39 -29.84
N ILE A 76 -37.53 43.16 -30.79
CA ILE A 76 -37.60 43.78 -32.11
C ILE A 76 -38.26 42.77 -33.05
N GLU A 77 -39.56 42.96 -33.22
CA GLU A 77 -40.41 42.10 -34.04
C GLU A 77 -40.82 42.74 -35.37
N TRP A 78 -40.53 44.05 -35.62
CA TRP A 78 -40.90 44.91 -36.77
C TRP A 78 -39.76 45.92 -37.11
N GLY A 79 -39.29 45.99 -38.37
CA GLY A 79 -38.17 46.84 -38.85
C GLY A 79 -37.29 46.24 -39.99
N SER A 80 -37.13 46.92 -41.13
CA SER A 80 -36.09 46.62 -42.15
C SER A 80 -34.88 47.53 -42.00
N ASN A 81 -33.64 47.03 -42.12
CA ASN A 81 -32.43 47.84 -42.23
C ASN A 81 -32.19 48.84 -41.06
N LEU A 82 -31.91 48.30 -39.87
CA LEU A 82 -31.73 49.07 -38.64
C LEU A 82 -30.24 49.30 -38.34
N THR A 83 -29.90 50.53 -37.94
CA THR A 83 -28.55 50.87 -37.45
C THR A 83 -28.60 51.34 -36.01
N PHE A 84 -27.83 50.69 -35.13
CA PHE A 84 -27.63 51.11 -33.74
C PHE A 84 -26.22 51.65 -33.56
N GLN A 85 -26.10 52.91 -33.11
CA GLN A 85 -24.80 53.58 -32.98
C GLN A 85 -24.66 54.33 -31.65
N GLY A 86 -23.64 53.98 -30.86
CA GLY A 86 -23.25 54.77 -29.69
C GLY A 86 -22.50 56.05 -30.10
N LYS A 87 -22.91 57.22 -29.58
CA LYS A 87 -22.21 58.50 -29.78
C LYS A 87 -21.06 58.66 -28.79
N GLY A 88 -19.90 59.05 -29.32
CA GLY A 88 -18.69 59.40 -28.58
C GLY A 88 -17.51 58.46 -28.88
N MET A 89 -16.29 58.90 -28.57
CA MET A 89 -15.08 58.10 -28.77
C MET A 89 -14.83 57.18 -27.56
N MET A 90 -14.42 55.94 -27.83
CA MET A 90 -13.94 54.98 -26.83
C MET A 90 -12.81 55.61 -25.99
N ARG A 91 -12.81 55.39 -24.67
CA ARG A 91 -11.80 55.92 -23.74
C ARG A 91 -11.11 54.77 -23.00
N GLU A 92 -9.86 54.93 -22.61
CA GLU A 92 -9.20 53.95 -21.74
C GLU A 92 -9.89 53.90 -20.37
N GLY A 93 -10.25 52.67 -19.93
CA GLY A 93 -10.80 52.40 -18.61
C GLY A 93 -9.72 52.31 -17.52
N PRO A 94 -10.10 52.04 -16.26
CA PRO A 94 -9.17 51.99 -15.13
C PRO A 94 -8.14 50.84 -15.20
N HIS A 95 -8.32 49.90 -16.12
CA HIS A 95 -7.34 48.86 -16.46
C HIS A 95 -6.88 49.06 -17.90
N THR A 96 -5.57 48.96 -18.14
CA THR A 96 -4.89 49.23 -19.44
C THR A 96 -5.32 48.33 -20.60
N THR A 97 -6.23 47.39 -20.37
CA THR A 97 -6.73 46.43 -21.38
C THR A 97 -8.21 46.61 -21.72
N VAL A 98 -8.90 47.63 -21.18
CA VAL A 98 -10.35 47.81 -21.37
C VAL A 98 -10.65 49.20 -21.92
N MET A 99 -11.19 49.25 -23.15
CA MET A 99 -11.75 50.46 -23.74
C MET A 99 -13.21 50.61 -23.31
N GLU A 100 -13.56 51.75 -22.72
CA GLU A 100 -14.91 52.08 -22.29
C GLU A 100 -15.67 52.87 -23.37
N SER A 101 -16.80 52.29 -23.79
CA SER A 101 -17.78 53.02 -24.57
C SER A 101 -18.41 54.13 -23.72
N PRO A 102 -18.57 55.36 -24.26
CA PRO A 102 -19.30 56.44 -23.60
C PRO A 102 -20.80 56.13 -23.42
N VAL A 103 -21.31 55.07 -24.05
CA VAL A 103 -22.68 54.59 -23.95
C VAL A 103 -22.68 53.22 -23.28
N VAL A 104 -23.43 53.08 -22.18
CA VAL A 104 -23.57 51.82 -21.45
C VAL A 104 -25.03 51.46 -21.31
N ILE A 105 -25.44 50.30 -21.80
CA ILE A 105 -26.77 49.74 -21.52
C ILE A 105 -26.63 48.81 -20.31
N LYS A 106 -27.30 49.18 -19.21
CA LYS A 106 -27.25 48.42 -17.95
C LYS A 106 -28.59 47.77 -17.70
N CYS A 107 -28.64 46.45 -17.63
CA CYS A 107 -29.84 45.74 -17.23
C CYS A 107 -30.04 45.86 -15.73
N VAL A 108 -31.23 46.28 -15.30
CA VAL A 108 -31.54 46.46 -13.87
C VAL A 108 -31.93 45.13 -13.21
N LYS A 109 -32.21 44.10 -14.00
CA LYS A 109 -32.47 42.72 -13.56
C LYS A 109 -31.84 41.73 -14.53
N ILE A 110 -31.47 40.57 -13.99
CA ILE A 110 -30.82 39.46 -14.70
C ILE A 110 -31.74 38.81 -15.77
N THR A 111 -33.07 38.98 -15.66
CA THR A 111 -34.02 38.41 -16.62
C THR A 111 -34.21 39.24 -17.90
N ILE A 112 -33.51 40.37 -18.03
CA ILE A 112 -33.72 41.33 -19.12
C ILE A 112 -32.82 40.96 -20.30
N GLN A 113 -33.39 40.96 -21.50
CA GLN A 113 -32.73 40.51 -22.73
C GLN A 113 -33.04 41.47 -23.90
N LEU A 114 -32.20 41.42 -24.93
CA LEU A 114 -32.42 42.08 -26.22
C LEU A 114 -32.66 40.99 -27.27
N GLU A 115 -33.89 40.88 -27.76
CA GLU A 115 -34.37 39.72 -28.53
C GLU A 115 -34.82 40.10 -29.95
N PHE A 116 -34.41 39.30 -30.94
CA PHE A 116 -34.84 39.36 -32.35
C PHE A 116 -35.45 38.00 -32.78
N TYR A 117 -36.71 37.95 -33.24
CA TYR A 117 -37.53 36.71 -33.36
C TYR A 117 -37.94 36.25 -34.80
N THR A 118 -38.29 34.95 -34.97
CA THR A 118 -39.08 34.33 -36.08
C THR A 118 -40.02 33.15 -35.62
N ILE A 119 -41.22 32.95 -36.24
CA ILE A 119 -42.26 31.90 -35.94
C ILE A 119 -42.95 31.30 -37.21
N ILE A 120 -43.45 30.04 -37.20
CA ILE A 120 -44.28 29.38 -38.24
C ILE A 120 -45.73 29.06 -37.73
N ALA A 121 -46.75 29.55 -38.47
CA ALA A 121 -48.21 29.21 -38.67
C ALA A 121 -49.12 28.67 -37.52
N HIS A 122 -50.42 29.00 -37.33
CA HIS A 122 -51.51 29.62 -38.12
C HIS A 122 -52.32 30.61 -37.24
N HIS A 123 -52.85 31.70 -37.83
CA HIS A 123 -53.63 32.77 -37.17
C HIS A 123 -52.94 33.48 -35.98
N LEU A 124 -51.80 34.11 -36.26
CA LEU A 124 -51.24 35.23 -35.52
C LEU A 124 -50.19 35.86 -36.44
N THR A 125 -50.48 37.04 -36.99
CA THR A 125 -49.63 37.71 -37.97
C THR A 125 -48.90 38.84 -37.30
N VAL A 126 -47.65 38.59 -36.90
CA VAL A 126 -46.64 39.63 -36.71
C VAL A 126 -45.70 39.50 -37.90
N HIS A 127 -45.85 40.43 -38.83
CA HIS A 127 -45.08 40.47 -40.05
C HIS A 127 -43.78 41.21 -39.74
N LEU A 128 -42.68 40.45 -39.67
CA LEU A 128 -41.45 40.92 -40.28
C LEU A 128 -41.12 40.11 -41.48
N SER A 129 -40.90 40.85 -42.56
CA SER A 129 -40.19 40.39 -43.72
C SER A 129 -38.82 39.85 -43.29
N ILE A 130 -38.65 38.52 -43.34
CA ILE A 130 -37.52 37.83 -43.96
C ILE A 130 -36.12 38.32 -43.52
N THR A 131 -35.39 37.53 -42.71
CA THR A 131 -33.93 37.75 -42.52
C THR A 131 -33.23 37.78 -43.88
N SER A 132 -33.65 36.93 -44.84
CA SER A 132 -33.20 36.91 -46.24
C SER A 132 -33.48 38.20 -47.08
N LEU A 133 -33.56 39.41 -46.51
CA LEU A 133 -33.75 40.68 -47.23
C LEU A 133 -32.99 41.91 -46.67
N TYR A 134 -32.46 41.92 -45.43
CA TYR A 134 -31.97 43.17 -44.80
C TYR A 134 -30.71 43.05 -43.95
N ASN A 135 -29.84 44.08 -44.00
CA ASN A 135 -28.62 44.15 -43.20
C ASN A 135 -28.90 44.71 -41.79
N MET A 136 -28.12 44.28 -40.80
CA MET A 136 -28.12 44.84 -39.44
C MET A 136 -26.72 45.30 -39.10
N HIS A 137 -26.58 46.53 -38.61
CA HIS A 137 -25.30 47.05 -38.18
C HIS A 137 -25.38 47.64 -36.76
N ALA A 138 -24.49 47.17 -35.89
CA ALA A 138 -24.38 47.58 -34.51
C ALA A 138 -22.92 47.94 -34.20
N SER A 139 -22.70 49.10 -33.58
CA SER A 139 -21.35 49.57 -33.21
C SER A 139 -21.30 50.22 -31.82
N ASN A 140 -20.16 50.10 -31.13
CA ASN A 140 -19.93 50.69 -29.80
C ASN A 140 -20.94 50.23 -28.72
N LEU A 141 -21.46 49.01 -28.84
CA LEU A 141 -22.45 48.47 -27.92
C LEU A 141 -21.78 47.96 -26.64
N ARG A 142 -22.18 48.49 -25.49
CA ARG A 142 -21.80 47.95 -24.18
C ARG A 142 -23.02 47.45 -23.41
N CYS A 143 -23.09 46.16 -23.11
CA CYS A 143 -24.08 45.57 -22.20
C CYS A 143 -23.38 45.12 -20.92
N ASN A 144 -24.00 45.40 -19.77
CA ASN A 144 -23.54 44.92 -18.47
C ASN A 144 -24.70 44.34 -17.64
N GLY A 145 -24.53 43.10 -17.18
CA GLY A 145 -25.48 42.42 -16.28
C GLY A 145 -26.76 41.93 -16.96
N CYS A 146 -26.74 41.77 -18.29
CA CYS A 146 -27.88 41.24 -19.05
C CYS A 146 -28.06 39.73 -18.80
N GLY A 147 -29.26 39.19 -19.03
CA GLY A 147 -29.44 37.73 -19.02
C GLY A 147 -28.78 37.11 -20.25
N THR A 148 -29.39 37.41 -21.40
CA THR A 148 -28.80 37.22 -22.73
C THR A 148 -28.63 38.60 -23.36
N ALA A 149 -27.40 38.99 -23.71
CA ALA A 149 -27.16 40.35 -24.20
C ALA A 149 -27.62 40.54 -25.66
N PHE A 150 -27.42 39.53 -26.51
CA PHE A 150 -27.88 39.53 -27.89
C PHE A 150 -28.40 38.14 -28.28
N TYR A 151 -29.67 38.06 -28.64
CA TYR A 151 -30.32 36.83 -29.09
C TYR A 151 -30.86 36.97 -30.52
N LEU A 152 -30.36 36.14 -31.42
CA LEU A 152 -30.79 36.08 -32.81
C LEU A 152 -31.29 34.68 -33.15
N LYS A 153 -32.52 34.59 -33.68
CA LYS A 153 -33.07 33.33 -34.17
C LYS A 153 -33.64 33.48 -35.59
N GLN A 154 -33.15 32.65 -36.50
CA GLN A 154 -33.65 32.51 -37.86
C GLN A 154 -34.18 31.09 -38.07
N ASN A 155 -35.36 30.98 -38.70
CA ASN A 155 -36.08 29.73 -38.99
C ASN A 155 -36.60 29.64 -40.45
N SER A 156 -36.35 30.63 -41.31
CA SER A 156 -37.00 30.74 -42.65
C SER A 156 -36.51 29.72 -43.68
N THR A 157 -37.44 29.21 -44.52
CA THR A 157 -37.16 28.27 -45.62
C THR A 157 -37.19 28.87 -47.03
N SER A 158 -37.43 30.19 -47.18
CA SER A 158 -37.41 30.87 -48.48
C SER A 158 -36.11 31.64 -48.72
N VAL A 159 -35.53 31.49 -49.92
CA VAL A 159 -34.28 32.14 -50.34
C VAL A 159 -34.61 33.29 -51.29
N MET A 160 -34.58 34.53 -50.83
CA MET A 160 -34.78 35.72 -51.68
C MET A 160 -33.60 36.70 -51.67
N ASN A 161 -32.75 36.71 -50.64
CA ASN A 161 -31.54 37.55 -50.52
C ASN A 161 -30.63 37.05 -49.37
N SER A 162 -29.36 37.47 -49.33
CA SER A 162 -28.36 37.11 -48.30
C SER A 162 -27.99 38.32 -47.41
N PRO A 163 -28.65 38.58 -46.27
CA PRO A 163 -28.32 39.67 -45.37
C PRO A 163 -26.93 39.54 -44.74
N PHE A 164 -26.42 40.71 -44.38
CA PHE A 164 -25.19 40.93 -43.66
C PHE A 164 -25.49 41.52 -42.29
N ILE A 165 -25.18 40.77 -41.24
CA ILE A 165 -25.30 41.19 -39.84
C ILE A 165 -23.90 41.51 -39.35
N SER A 166 -23.66 42.73 -38.90
CA SER A 166 -22.36 43.19 -38.43
C SER A 166 -22.46 43.86 -37.08
N ILE A 167 -21.62 43.39 -36.16
CA ILE A 167 -21.47 43.93 -34.82
C ILE A 167 -19.98 44.23 -34.62
N ILE A 168 -19.66 45.49 -34.39
CA ILE A 168 -18.28 45.97 -34.30
C ILE A 168 -18.07 46.79 -33.02
N ASP A 169 -16.85 46.77 -32.48
CA ASP A 169 -16.41 47.65 -31.38
C ASP A 169 -17.27 47.52 -30.10
N GLY A 170 -17.72 46.31 -29.75
CA GLY A 170 -18.58 46.05 -28.60
C GLY A 170 -17.84 45.62 -27.32
N VAL A 171 -18.51 45.74 -26.17
CA VAL A 171 -18.09 45.14 -24.89
C VAL A 171 -19.30 44.53 -24.18
N ILE A 172 -19.36 43.21 -24.06
CA ILE A 172 -20.45 42.54 -23.34
C ILE A 172 -19.90 41.86 -22.10
N SER A 173 -20.36 42.34 -20.94
CA SER A 173 -19.85 41.96 -19.64
C SER A 173 -20.94 41.38 -18.74
N GLN A 174 -20.56 40.41 -17.89
CA GLN A 174 -21.39 39.93 -16.78
C GLN A 174 -22.76 39.39 -17.20
N SER A 175 -22.87 38.80 -18.39
CA SER A 175 -24.09 38.12 -18.80
C SER A 175 -24.32 36.88 -17.93
N SER A 176 -25.57 36.55 -17.59
CA SER A 176 -25.89 35.41 -16.71
C SER A 176 -26.33 34.15 -17.46
N SER A 177 -26.54 34.23 -18.77
CA SER A 177 -26.93 33.13 -19.64
C SER A 177 -25.98 33.02 -20.84
N HIS A 178 -26.02 34.00 -21.74
CA HIS A 178 -25.17 34.05 -22.93
C HIS A 178 -24.88 35.52 -23.28
N ALA A 179 -23.64 35.89 -23.63
CA ALA A 179 -23.43 37.21 -24.23
C ALA A 179 -24.05 37.26 -25.65
N PHE A 180 -23.70 36.31 -26.51
CA PHE A 180 -24.31 36.15 -27.83
C PHE A 180 -24.92 34.76 -28.00
N LEU A 181 -26.17 34.69 -28.44
CA LEU A 181 -26.86 33.44 -28.76
C LEU A 181 -27.50 33.53 -30.14
N LEU A 182 -26.99 32.72 -31.08
CA LEU A 182 -27.40 32.65 -32.47
C LEU A 182 -27.95 31.26 -32.80
N TYR A 183 -29.23 31.20 -33.16
CA TYR A 183 -29.89 30.03 -33.73
C TYR A 183 -30.23 30.26 -35.20
N TRP A 184 -29.72 29.40 -36.07
CA TRP A 184 -29.84 29.53 -37.52
C TRP A 184 -30.39 28.25 -38.16
N TYR A 185 -31.69 28.07 -38.05
CA TYR A 185 -32.42 26.95 -38.65
C TYR A 185 -33.10 27.42 -39.95
N GLY A 186 -33.15 26.60 -41.01
CA GLY A 186 -33.80 27.00 -42.27
C GLY A 186 -32.90 26.99 -43.51
N SER A 187 -33.25 27.76 -44.55
CA SER A 187 -32.59 27.76 -45.88
C SER A 187 -31.91 29.04 -46.34
N ALA A 188 -32.06 30.15 -45.61
CA ALA A 188 -31.41 31.41 -45.95
C ALA A 188 -29.88 31.34 -45.78
N VAL A 189 -29.15 31.89 -46.76
CA VAL A 189 -27.68 31.97 -46.79
C VAL A 189 -27.24 33.37 -46.37
N ASP A 190 -26.69 33.52 -45.17
CA ASP A 190 -26.44 34.85 -44.58
C ASP A 190 -25.01 34.98 -44.05
N THR A 191 -24.55 36.22 -43.84
CA THR A 191 -23.23 36.51 -43.27
C THR A 191 -23.36 37.21 -41.92
N PHE A 192 -22.66 36.70 -40.91
CA PHE A 192 -22.58 37.29 -39.57
C PHE A 192 -21.13 37.71 -39.29
N LEU A 193 -20.87 38.99 -39.13
CA LEU A 193 -19.58 39.55 -38.75
C LEU A 193 -19.63 40.03 -37.30
N LEU A 194 -18.79 39.46 -36.45
CA LEU A 194 -18.49 39.99 -35.13
C LEU A 194 -17.02 40.42 -35.12
N SER A 195 -16.77 41.71 -34.95
CA SER A 195 -15.43 42.29 -35.01
C SER A 195 -15.10 43.15 -33.80
N SER A 196 -13.82 43.16 -33.40
CA SER A 196 -13.27 44.13 -32.43
C SER A 196 -14.08 44.23 -31.14
N THR A 197 -14.59 43.09 -30.67
CA THR A 197 -15.54 43.02 -29.54
C THR A 197 -14.94 42.21 -28.38
N THR A 198 -15.12 42.71 -27.16
CA THR A 198 -14.70 42.04 -25.93
C THR A 198 -15.89 41.39 -25.23
N LEU A 199 -15.74 40.12 -24.87
CA LEU A 199 -16.71 39.30 -24.15
C LEU A 199 -16.06 38.89 -22.83
N ASP A 200 -16.40 39.59 -21.75
CA ASP A 200 -15.73 39.42 -20.46
C ASP A 200 -16.67 39.04 -19.32
N ASN A 201 -16.20 38.20 -18.40
CA ASN A 201 -16.92 37.87 -17.17
C ASN A 201 -18.34 37.31 -17.41
N ASN A 202 -18.62 36.72 -18.57
CA ASN A 202 -19.94 36.15 -18.86
C ASN A 202 -20.03 34.75 -18.25
N SER A 203 -21.20 34.43 -17.70
CA SER A 203 -21.52 33.14 -17.10
C SER A 203 -22.74 32.55 -17.78
N GLY A 204 -22.74 31.24 -17.97
CA GLY A 204 -23.80 30.56 -18.71
C GLY A 204 -23.76 29.07 -18.53
N THR A 205 -24.77 28.36 -19.03
CA THR A 205 -24.83 26.88 -18.94
C THR A 205 -23.97 26.21 -20.01
N PHE A 206 -23.76 26.91 -21.13
CA PHE A 206 -22.93 26.53 -22.26
C PHE A 206 -22.85 27.73 -23.22
N GLY A 207 -21.79 27.84 -24.02
CA GLY A 207 -21.63 28.96 -24.94
C GLY A 207 -21.77 30.33 -24.26
N SER A 208 -21.28 30.45 -23.02
CA SER A 208 -21.55 31.59 -22.14
C SER A 208 -21.16 32.94 -22.75
N ALA A 209 -20.14 32.97 -23.60
CA ALA A 209 -19.74 34.16 -24.34
C ALA A 209 -20.42 34.22 -25.71
N LEU A 210 -20.37 33.14 -26.49
CA LEU A 210 -20.96 33.10 -27.82
C LEU A 210 -21.40 31.67 -28.14
N HIS A 211 -22.64 31.53 -28.60
CA HIS A 211 -23.19 30.27 -29.06
C HIS A 211 -23.78 30.47 -30.45
N ILE A 212 -23.28 29.71 -31.43
CA ILE A 212 -23.81 29.66 -32.79
C ILE A 212 -24.24 28.22 -33.07
N ALA A 213 -25.51 28.03 -33.40
CA ALA A 213 -26.08 26.73 -33.71
C ALA A 213 -26.88 26.77 -35.02
N THR A 214 -26.59 25.85 -35.93
CA THR A 214 -27.23 25.72 -37.24
C THR A 214 -27.97 24.38 -37.39
N ASP A 215 -28.77 24.24 -38.45
CA ASP A 215 -29.43 22.97 -38.80
C ASP A 215 -28.43 21.89 -39.24
N GLU A 216 -28.66 20.63 -38.84
CA GLU A 216 -27.78 19.48 -39.10
C GLU A 216 -27.90 18.97 -40.56
N LEU A 217 -29.07 19.13 -41.19
CA LEU A 217 -29.42 18.46 -42.45
C LEU A 217 -29.04 19.21 -43.73
N LEU A 218 -28.49 20.42 -43.63
CA LEU A 218 -28.37 21.34 -44.77
C LEU A 218 -26.96 21.92 -44.88
N ASP A 219 -26.28 21.67 -46.01
CA ASP A 219 -24.94 22.21 -46.27
C ASP A 219 -24.96 23.75 -46.36
N THR A 220 -24.13 24.37 -45.50
CA THR A 220 -23.69 25.79 -45.43
C THR A 220 -24.72 26.89 -45.72
N LYS A 221 -25.23 27.52 -44.66
CA LYS A 221 -26.26 28.59 -44.71
C LYS A 221 -25.98 29.81 -43.84
N LEU A 222 -24.97 29.77 -42.98
CA LEU A 222 -24.51 30.94 -42.23
C LEU A 222 -22.99 31.01 -42.32
N TYR A 223 -22.49 32.10 -42.90
CA TYR A 223 -21.07 32.44 -42.94
C TYR A 223 -20.75 33.33 -41.75
N ALA A 224 -20.17 32.76 -40.69
CA ALA A 224 -19.78 33.53 -39.51
C ALA A 224 -18.32 33.97 -39.62
N LEU A 225 -18.06 35.27 -39.48
CA LEU A 225 -16.75 35.91 -39.50
C LEU A 225 -16.50 36.46 -38.10
N LEU A 226 -15.57 35.85 -37.37
CA LEU A 226 -15.15 36.26 -36.04
C LEU A 226 -13.75 36.87 -36.15
N HIS A 227 -13.65 38.18 -35.92
CA HIS A 227 -12.40 38.93 -36.13
C HIS A 227 -12.03 39.78 -34.93
N ASN A 228 -10.77 39.72 -34.48
CA ASN A 228 -10.26 40.59 -33.43
C ASN A 228 -11.14 40.55 -32.15
N LEU A 229 -11.50 39.35 -31.71
CA LEU A 229 -12.37 39.14 -30.53
C LEU A 229 -11.55 38.77 -29.30
N THR A 230 -11.96 39.26 -28.14
CA THR A 230 -11.37 38.88 -26.85
C THR A 230 -12.40 38.21 -25.96
N PHE A 231 -12.15 36.95 -25.60
CA PHE A 231 -12.95 36.16 -24.67
C PHE A 231 -12.18 36.04 -23.34
N ASP A 232 -12.57 36.80 -22.33
CA ASP A 232 -11.82 36.91 -21.07
C ASP A 232 -12.65 36.55 -19.84
N ASN A 233 -12.14 35.65 -18.99
CA ASN A 233 -12.76 35.30 -17.70
C ASN A 233 -14.23 34.86 -17.81
N ASN A 234 -14.62 34.23 -18.92
CA ASN A 234 -15.97 33.67 -19.06
C ASN A 234 -16.03 32.31 -18.38
N SER A 235 -17.18 32.00 -17.79
CA SER A 235 -17.38 30.77 -17.02
C SER A 235 -18.60 29.99 -17.51
N VAL A 236 -18.54 28.68 -17.38
CA VAL A 236 -19.68 27.79 -17.61
C VAL A 236 -20.10 27.18 -16.28
N LEU A 237 -21.36 27.38 -15.91
CA LEU A 237 -21.92 26.99 -14.61
C LEU A 237 -22.07 25.45 -14.53
N PRO A 238 -21.64 24.82 -13.41
CA PRO A 238 -21.61 23.37 -13.26
C PRO A 238 -22.97 22.72 -12.91
N ASP A 239 -24.02 23.53 -12.62
CA ASP A 239 -25.23 23.08 -11.90
C ASP A 239 -26.34 22.41 -12.75
N ILE A 240 -26.09 22.10 -14.02
CA ILE A 240 -27.05 21.35 -14.85
C ILE A 240 -26.44 19.99 -15.23
N PRO A 241 -27.21 18.88 -15.19
CA PRO A 241 -26.77 17.55 -15.62
C PRO A 241 -26.56 17.44 -17.15
N ILE A 242 -26.00 18.47 -17.77
CA ILE A 242 -25.41 18.39 -19.10
C ILE A 242 -24.14 17.54 -18.94
N LYS A 243 -23.85 16.66 -19.89
CA LYS A 243 -22.55 15.99 -19.93
C LYS A 243 -21.46 17.06 -19.80
N GLN A 244 -20.70 17.05 -18.71
CA GLN A 244 -19.66 18.05 -18.42
C GLN A 244 -18.62 18.21 -19.55
N SER A 245 -18.61 17.29 -20.54
CA SER A 245 -17.88 17.40 -21.80
C SER A 245 -18.39 18.50 -22.76
N LEU A 246 -19.51 19.17 -22.46
CA LEU A 246 -20.10 20.25 -23.28
C LEU A 246 -19.97 21.64 -22.62
N ALA A 247 -19.19 21.75 -21.54
CA ALA A 247 -18.94 23.02 -20.88
C ALA A 247 -17.93 23.86 -21.69
N VAL A 248 -18.42 24.72 -22.57
CA VAL A 248 -17.62 25.52 -23.52
C VAL A 248 -18.00 27.01 -23.48
N THR A 249 -17.06 27.93 -23.70
CA THR A 249 -17.36 29.38 -23.71
C THR A 249 -17.79 29.91 -25.07
N LEU A 250 -17.12 29.48 -26.14
CA LEU A 250 -17.58 29.64 -27.52
C LEU A 250 -18.09 28.29 -28.02
N TRP A 251 -19.40 28.16 -28.21
CA TRP A 251 -20.01 26.92 -28.72
C TRP A 251 -20.42 27.06 -30.18
N LEU A 252 -19.83 26.25 -31.05
CA LEU A 252 -20.24 26.08 -32.45
C LEU A 252 -20.88 24.70 -32.64
N LEU A 253 -22.16 24.69 -33.00
CA LEU A 253 -22.95 23.47 -33.22
C LEU A 253 -23.43 23.41 -34.67
N ASN A 254 -23.12 22.30 -35.37
CA ASN A 254 -23.47 22.02 -36.76
C ASN A 254 -22.95 23.06 -37.78
N SER A 255 -22.07 23.96 -37.37
CA SER A 255 -21.66 25.14 -38.14
C SER A 255 -20.51 24.80 -39.09
N ARG A 256 -20.73 24.85 -40.41
CA ARG A 256 -19.74 24.44 -41.42
C ARG A 256 -18.92 25.57 -42.05
N SER A 257 -19.29 26.83 -41.81
CA SER A 257 -18.66 28.01 -42.43
C SER A 257 -18.38 29.10 -41.40
N VAL A 258 -17.45 28.83 -40.49
CA VAL A 258 -17.01 29.82 -39.47
C VAL A 258 -15.54 30.16 -39.71
N ASN A 259 -15.23 31.45 -39.83
CA ASN A 259 -13.86 31.96 -39.89
C ASN A 259 -13.51 32.63 -38.57
N VAL A 260 -12.35 32.29 -38.00
CA VAL A 260 -11.81 32.87 -36.77
C VAL A 260 -10.47 33.51 -37.08
N SER A 261 -10.31 34.78 -36.70
CA SER A 261 -9.11 35.54 -37.04
C SER A 261 -8.73 36.53 -35.96
N ASN A 262 -7.45 36.57 -35.59
CA ASN A 262 -6.91 37.49 -34.60
C ASN A 262 -7.64 37.46 -33.25
N CYS A 263 -8.12 36.29 -32.82
CA CYS A 263 -8.92 36.14 -31.59
C CYS A 263 -8.07 35.72 -30.39
N THR A 264 -8.39 36.24 -29.21
CA THR A 264 -7.75 35.88 -27.94
C THR A 264 -8.76 35.28 -26.96
N PHE A 265 -8.46 34.09 -26.47
CA PHE A 265 -9.23 33.37 -25.45
C PHE A 265 -8.38 33.23 -24.21
N ARG A 266 -8.74 33.90 -23.12
CA ARG A 266 -7.95 33.86 -21.89
C ARG A 266 -8.77 33.71 -20.61
N ASN A 267 -8.20 33.00 -19.64
CA ASN A 267 -8.77 32.82 -18.29
C ASN A 267 -10.20 32.23 -18.29
N ASN A 268 -10.59 31.50 -19.32
CA ASN A 268 -11.95 30.95 -19.40
C ASN A 268 -12.05 29.66 -18.58
N ASN A 269 -13.20 29.47 -17.93
CA ASN A 269 -13.54 28.28 -17.16
C ASN A 269 -14.66 27.49 -17.86
N GLY A 270 -14.32 26.30 -18.36
CA GLY A 270 -14.94 25.67 -19.51
C GLY A 270 -14.01 25.76 -20.73
N SER A 271 -14.05 24.76 -21.61
CA SER A 271 -13.23 24.75 -22.83
C SER A 271 -13.45 26.04 -23.64
N ALA A 272 -12.37 26.73 -24.03
CA ALA A 272 -12.51 28.04 -24.67
C ALA A 272 -13.33 27.98 -25.98
N LEU A 273 -13.09 26.96 -26.81
CA LEU A 273 -13.77 26.71 -28.08
C LEU A 273 -14.28 25.26 -28.14
N GLY A 274 -15.60 25.10 -28.21
CA GLY A 274 -16.28 23.83 -28.42
C GLY A 274 -16.79 23.68 -29.85
N LEU A 275 -16.34 22.63 -30.54
CA LEU A 275 -16.74 22.31 -31.90
C LEU A 275 -17.57 21.03 -31.91
N VAL A 276 -18.86 21.12 -32.25
CA VAL A 276 -19.76 19.96 -32.35
C VAL A 276 -20.31 19.88 -33.77
N ASN A 277 -19.88 18.87 -34.54
CA ASN A 277 -20.18 18.74 -35.96
C ASN A 277 -19.90 20.07 -36.73
N ALA A 278 -18.78 20.72 -36.43
CA ALA A 278 -18.45 22.05 -36.91
C ALA A 278 -17.13 22.08 -37.71
N ILE A 279 -17.10 22.91 -38.75
CA ILE A 279 -15.93 23.15 -39.59
C ILE A 279 -15.56 24.63 -39.47
N VAL A 280 -14.34 24.89 -39.01
CA VAL A 280 -13.87 26.25 -38.69
C VAL A 280 -12.56 26.53 -39.41
N THR A 281 -12.43 27.69 -40.03
CA THR A 281 -11.20 28.13 -40.68
C THR A 281 -10.50 29.18 -39.83
N PHE A 282 -9.23 28.98 -39.52
CA PHE A 282 -8.40 29.94 -38.79
C PHE A 282 -7.52 30.76 -39.73
N PHE A 283 -7.37 32.04 -39.40
CA PHE A 283 -6.51 33.02 -40.06
C PHE A 283 -5.76 33.85 -39.01
N GLY A 284 -4.59 34.39 -39.37
CA GLY A 284 -3.80 35.26 -38.49
C GLY A 284 -3.51 34.66 -37.10
N ASP A 285 -3.28 35.52 -36.11
CA ASP A 285 -2.75 35.12 -34.79
C ASP A 285 -3.87 34.87 -33.78
N ASN A 286 -4.05 33.61 -33.35
CA ASN A 286 -5.08 33.22 -32.40
C ASN A 286 -4.46 32.63 -31.13
N TYR A 287 -4.84 33.19 -29.98
CA TYR A 287 -4.22 32.87 -28.70
C TYR A 287 -5.21 32.22 -27.74
N PHE A 288 -4.82 31.13 -27.11
CA PHE A 288 -5.54 30.41 -26.07
C PHE A 288 -4.66 30.33 -24.83
N ILE A 289 -4.94 31.14 -23.82
CA ILE A 289 -4.05 31.38 -22.68
C ILE A 289 -4.77 31.09 -21.36
N ASN A 290 -4.21 30.22 -20.52
CA ASN A 290 -4.70 29.97 -19.17
C ASN A 290 -6.19 29.60 -19.10
N ASN A 291 -6.70 28.83 -20.07
CA ASN A 291 -8.07 28.34 -20.06
C ASN A 291 -8.14 26.98 -19.36
N THR A 292 -9.20 26.74 -18.60
CA THR A 292 -9.42 25.48 -17.90
C THR A 292 -10.67 24.80 -18.42
N GLY A 293 -10.58 23.54 -18.83
CA GLY A 293 -11.72 22.76 -19.31
C GLY A 293 -11.76 21.37 -18.68
N ARG A 294 -12.87 20.64 -18.84
CA ARG A 294 -12.88 19.21 -18.47
C ARG A 294 -12.13 18.36 -19.49
N ARG A 295 -12.33 18.67 -20.78
CA ARG A 295 -11.69 18.01 -21.92
C ARG A 295 -11.32 19.09 -22.93
N GLY A 296 -10.03 19.32 -23.19
CA GLY A 296 -9.61 20.45 -24.02
C GLY A 296 -9.74 21.75 -23.23
N GLY A 297 -8.67 22.24 -22.59
CA GLY A 297 -8.71 23.56 -21.96
C GLY A 297 -8.94 24.67 -22.98
N ALA A 298 -8.31 24.55 -24.15
CA ALA A 298 -8.48 25.47 -25.27
C ALA A 298 -9.57 25.02 -26.25
N ILE A 299 -9.37 23.90 -26.95
CA ILE A 299 -10.29 23.45 -28.01
C ILE A 299 -10.77 22.03 -27.73
N ASN A 300 -12.09 21.83 -27.80
CA ASN A 300 -12.70 20.52 -27.67
C ASN A 300 -13.50 20.18 -28.94
N PHE A 301 -13.02 19.19 -29.69
CA PHE A 301 -13.66 18.67 -30.90
C PHE A 301 -14.58 17.51 -30.56
N ILE A 302 -15.80 17.53 -31.08
CA ILE A 302 -16.84 16.55 -30.81
C ILE A 302 -17.50 16.12 -32.14
N ILE A 303 -17.74 14.81 -32.30
CA ILE A 303 -18.36 14.17 -33.48
C ILE A 303 -17.51 14.36 -34.75
N THR A 304 -18.01 15.02 -35.79
CA THR A 304 -17.36 15.19 -37.09
C THR A 304 -16.95 16.64 -37.27
N SER A 305 -16.04 17.09 -36.42
CA SER A 305 -15.54 18.47 -36.43
C SER A 305 -14.09 18.51 -36.91
N TYR A 306 -13.68 19.52 -37.65
CA TYR A 306 -12.27 19.72 -37.97
C TYR A 306 -12.00 21.18 -38.32
N ILE A 307 -10.73 21.58 -38.31
CA ILE A 307 -10.32 22.94 -38.60
C ILE A 307 -9.57 23.03 -39.93
N TYR A 308 -9.77 24.12 -40.66
CA TYR A 308 -8.90 24.53 -41.75
C TYR A 308 -7.92 25.59 -41.24
N LEU A 309 -6.68 25.50 -41.70
CA LEU A 309 -5.61 26.44 -41.41
C LEU A 309 -5.24 27.17 -42.70
N PHE A 310 -5.43 28.49 -42.71
CA PHE A 310 -4.97 29.35 -43.80
C PHE A 310 -3.46 29.62 -43.67
N LEU A 311 -2.81 30.05 -44.76
CA LEU A 311 -1.34 30.24 -44.83
C LEU A 311 -0.73 31.14 -43.74
N ASP A 312 -1.49 32.10 -43.21
CA ASP A 312 -1.07 33.05 -42.17
C ASP A 312 -1.56 32.67 -40.76
N ALA A 313 -2.21 31.51 -40.61
CA ALA A 313 -2.77 31.09 -39.34
C ALA A 313 -1.68 30.71 -38.33
N TYR A 314 -1.80 31.21 -37.12
CA TYR A 314 -0.96 30.85 -35.98
C TYR A 314 -1.85 30.62 -34.77
N LEU A 315 -1.78 29.44 -34.17
CA LEU A 315 -2.55 29.04 -32.99
C LEU A 315 -1.60 28.77 -31.83
N SER A 316 -1.70 29.59 -30.79
CA SER A 316 -0.86 29.50 -29.60
C SER A 316 -1.66 29.04 -28.39
N PHE A 317 -1.20 27.99 -27.72
CA PHE A 317 -1.82 27.35 -26.56
C PHE A 317 -0.85 27.44 -25.39
N ILE A 318 -1.12 28.34 -24.45
CA ILE A 318 -0.23 28.64 -23.33
C ILE A 318 -0.95 28.38 -22.01
N ASP A 319 -0.37 27.56 -21.14
CA ASP A 319 -0.84 27.27 -19.78
C ASP A 319 -2.31 26.82 -19.68
N ASN A 320 -2.85 26.15 -20.72
CA ASN A 320 -4.22 25.62 -20.65
C ASN A 320 -4.25 24.32 -19.84
N HIS A 321 -5.33 24.12 -19.08
CA HIS A 321 -5.48 22.98 -18.19
C HIS A 321 -6.74 22.16 -18.51
N ALA A 322 -6.63 20.83 -18.44
CA ALA A 322 -7.78 19.92 -18.52
C ALA A 322 -7.92 19.02 -17.27
N GLU A 323 -9.12 18.99 -16.68
CA GLU A 323 -9.42 18.11 -15.54
C GLU A 323 -9.46 16.61 -15.89
N ALA A 324 -9.59 16.28 -17.17
CA ALA A 324 -9.51 14.93 -17.68
C ALA A 324 -8.43 14.83 -18.76
N THR A 325 -8.79 15.08 -20.01
CA THR A 325 -7.93 14.77 -21.17
C THR A 325 -7.73 15.97 -22.09
N GLY A 326 -6.54 16.07 -22.70
CA GLY A 326 -6.24 17.10 -23.69
C GLY A 326 -6.11 18.49 -23.07
N GLY A 327 -4.98 18.82 -22.46
CA GLY A 327 -4.79 20.08 -21.73
C GLY A 327 -5.05 21.31 -22.60
N ALA A 328 -4.52 21.33 -23.83
CA ALA A 328 -4.91 22.31 -24.84
C ALA A 328 -6.06 21.80 -25.72
N ILE A 329 -5.83 20.70 -26.44
CA ILE A 329 -6.76 20.18 -27.45
C ILE A 329 -7.25 18.79 -27.05
N ASN A 330 -8.56 18.60 -27.05
CA ASN A 330 -9.18 17.29 -26.94
C ASN A 330 -10.01 16.98 -28.18
N VAL A 331 -9.80 15.81 -28.77
CA VAL A 331 -10.48 15.36 -29.98
C VAL A 331 -11.29 14.11 -29.69
N TYR A 332 -12.59 14.29 -29.48
CA TYR A 332 -13.55 13.24 -29.19
C TYR A 332 -14.39 12.93 -30.44
N GLN A 333 -13.78 12.18 -31.36
CA GLN A 333 -14.39 11.80 -32.63
C GLN A 333 -14.47 10.27 -32.73
N PRO A 334 -15.53 9.70 -33.32
CA PRO A 334 -15.49 8.32 -33.75
C PRO A 334 -14.38 8.20 -34.79
N ALA A 335 -13.34 7.42 -34.49
CA ALA A 335 -12.38 7.02 -35.50
C ALA A 335 -13.15 6.34 -36.64
N VAL A 336 -12.79 6.67 -37.89
CA VAL A 336 -13.09 5.95 -39.15
C VAL A 336 -14.08 6.60 -40.11
N TYR A 337 -13.55 7.02 -41.27
CA TYR A 337 -14.24 6.92 -42.56
C TYR A 337 -13.91 5.55 -43.19
N PHE A 338 -14.94 4.80 -43.59
CA PHE A 338 -14.77 3.53 -44.29
C PHE A 338 -14.57 3.76 -45.79
N THR A 339 -13.35 3.50 -46.28
CA THR A 339 -13.14 3.20 -47.70
C THR A 339 -13.04 1.67 -47.85
N HIS A 340 -13.47 1.12 -48.99
CA HIS A 340 -13.82 -0.30 -49.20
C HIS A 340 -12.73 -1.37 -48.91
N SER A 341 -11.59 -0.99 -48.34
CA SER A 341 -10.50 -1.90 -47.95
C SER A 341 -9.58 -1.37 -46.83
N ALA A 342 -9.80 -0.16 -46.29
CA ALA A 342 -9.02 0.39 -45.17
C ALA A 342 -9.83 1.45 -44.39
N SER A 343 -9.71 1.39 -43.06
CA SER A 343 -10.21 2.43 -42.15
C SER A 343 -9.17 3.55 -42.06
N VAL A 344 -9.48 4.73 -42.59
CA VAL A 344 -8.61 5.90 -42.52
C VAL A 344 -9.33 7.01 -41.77
N ALA A 345 -8.66 7.62 -40.81
CA ALA A 345 -9.17 8.79 -40.08
C ALA A 345 -8.82 10.07 -40.85
N LEU A 346 -9.75 11.02 -40.95
CA LEU A 346 -9.42 12.38 -41.38
C LEU A 346 -8.61 13.07 -40.28
N CYS A 347 -7.62 13.87 -40.67
CA CYS A 347 -6.92 14.73 -39.73
C CYS A 347 -7.91 15.75 -39.16
N PHE A 348 -7.86 16.02 -37.85
CA PHE A 348 -8.71 17.03 -37.21
C PHE A 348 -8.39 18.46 -37.66
N PHE A 349 -7.27 18.64 -38.36
CA PHE A 349 -6.84 19.86 -39.04
C PHE A 349 -6.64 19.58 -40.53
N GLN A 350 -6.78 20.61 -41.34
CA GLN A 350 -6.65 20.60 -42.79
C GLN A 350 -5.94 21.89 -43.23
N PHE A 351 -5.19 21.86 -44.33
CA PHE A 351 -4.47 23.04 -44.83
C PHE A 351 -5.18 23.62 -46.05
N LEU A 352 -5.25 24.96 -46.11
CA LEU A 352 -5.71 25.70 -47.30
C LEU A 352 -4.50 26.40 -47.93
N GLY A 353 -3.71 25.66 -48.72
CA GLY A 353 -2.51 26.17 -49.40
C GLY A 353 -1.25 25.32 -49.18
N THR A 354 -0.10 25.83 -49.62
CA THR A 354 1.17 25.11 -49.53
C THR A 354 1.77 25.15 -48.11
N LYS A 355 2.12 23.98 -47.58
CA LYS A 355 2.75 23.78 -46.25
C LYS A 355 4.10 24.50 -46.19
N ASN A 356 4.22 25.58 -45.41
CA ASN A 356 5.51 26.26 -45.24
C ASN A 356 5.73 26.98 -43.88
N ALA A 357 4.84 26.83 -42.90
CA ALA A 357 4.92 27.51 -41.61
C ALA A 357 4.51 26.62 -40.43
N THR A 358 4.98 26.98 -39.23
CA THR A 358 4.52 26.42 -37.97
C THR A 358 3.16 27.01 -37.64
N TYR A 359 2.13 26.15 -37.56
CA TYR A 359 0.76 26.58 -37.29
C TYR A 359 0.40 26.50 -35.80
N PHE A 360 1.00 25.55 -35.07
CA PHE A 360 0.66 25.29 -33.67
C PHE A 360 1.83 25.56 -32.74
N TYR A 361 1.56 26.22 -31.62
CA TYR A 361 2.53 26.44 -30.55
C TYR A 361 1.92 26.03 -29.20
N PHE A 362 2.59 25.14 -28.47
CA PHE A 362 2.14 24.62 -27.18
C PHE A 362 3.18 24.93 -26.10
N ASP A 363 2.78 25.62 -25.05
CA ASP A 363 3.64 25.94 -23.89
C ASP A 363 2.90 25.70 -22.58
N GLY A 364 3.50 24.97 -21.64
CA GLY A 364 2.98 24.83 -20.26
C GLY A 364 1.60 24.18 -20.06
N ASN A 365 0.91 23.73 -21.13
CA ASN A 365 -0.39 23.04 -21.03
C ASN A 365 -0.30 21.73 -20.22
N THR A 366 -1.37 21.38 -19.50
CA THR A 366 -1.41 20.19 -18.62
C THR A 366 -2.77 19.49 -18.63
N ALA A 367 -2.77 18.17 -18.47
CA ALA A 367 -3.97 17.38 -18.29
C ALA A 367 -3.85 16.46 -17.07
N LYS A 368 -4.94 16.30 -16.32
CA LYS A 368 -4.93 15.46 -15.11
C LYS A 368 -4.82 13.97 -15.41
N VAL A 369 -5.39 13.50 -16.53
CA VAL A 369 -5.48 12.07 -16.88
C VAL A 369 -4.45 11.72 -17.95
N ALA A 370 -4.53 12.34 -19.12
CA ALA A 370 -3.63 12.10 -20.26
C ALA A 370 -3.73 13.20 -21.33
N GLY A 371 -2.66 13.38 -22.12
CA GLY A 371 -2.63 14.33 -23.23
C GLY A 371 -2.45 15.77 -22.77
N ASP A 372 -1.28 16.14 -22.24
CA ASP A 372 -1.02 17.49 -21.70
C ASP A 372 -1.21 18.59 -22.76
N ALA A 373 -0.77 18.32 -23.99
CA ALA A 373 -1.07 19.19 -25.13
C ALA A 373 -2.32 18.68 -25.87
N ILE A 374 -2.30 17.41 -26.30
CA ILE A 374 -3.32 16.86 -27.20
C ILE A 374 -3.79 15.49 -26.72
N TYR A 375 -5.10 15.27 -26.69
CA TYR A 375 -5.69 13.95 -26.50
C TYR A 375 -6.65 13.60 -27.63
N GLY A 376 -6.48 12.42 -28.20
CA GLY A 376 -7.32 11.91 -29.29
C GLY A 376 -6.98 12.52 -30.65
N GLY A 377 -7.79 12.19 -31.66
CA GLY A 377 -7.53 12.58 -33.05
C GLY A 377 -6.30 11.87 -33.62
N ALA A 378 -6.25 11.70 -34.93
CA ALA A 378 -5.07 11.11 -35.57
C ALA A 378 -4.04 12.21 -35.84
N VAL A 379 -2.91 12.19 -35.11
CA VAL A 379 -1.74 13.04 -35.40
C VAL A 379 -0.70 12.36 -36.31
N ASP A 380 -0.92 11.08 -36.61
CA ASP A 380 -0.12 10.27 -37.52
C ASP A 380 -1.05 9.42 -38.40
N SER A 381 -0.64 9.21 -39.65
CA SER A 381 -1.30 8.34 -40.63
C SER A 381 -2.78 8.67 -40.83
N CYS A 382 -3.09 9.97 -40.94
CA CYS A 382 -4.43 10.50 -41.22
C CYS A 382 -4.54 11.04 -42.65
N LEU A 383 -5.76 11.17 -43.18
CA LEU A 383 -6.01 11.68 -44.52
C LEU A 383 -6.26 13.19 -44.49
N LEU A 384 -5.54 13.93 -45.34
CA LEU A 384 -5.89 15.31 -45.69
C LEU A 384 -6.94 15.30 -46.81
N ALA A 385 -7.82 16.31 -46.84
CA ALA A 385 -8.93 16.43 -47.80
C ALA A 385 -8.49 16.39 -49.28
N GLU A 386 -7.22 16.70 -49.57
CA GLU A 386 -6.61 16.57 -50.91
C GLU A 386 -6.32 15.11 -51.33
N GLY A 387 -6.68 14.12 -50.51
CA GLY A 387 -6.46 12.70 -50.79
C GLY A 387 -5.05 12.21 -50.48
N LEU A 388 -4.22 13.03 -49.83
CA LEU A 388 -2.85 12.70 -49.41
C LEU A 388 -2.83 12.16 -47.98
N PHE A 389 -2.02 11.12 -47.75
CA PHE A 389 -1.74 10.63 -46.40
C PHE A 389 -0.76 11.56 -45.68
N PHE A 390 -1.08 11.86 -44.43
CA PHE A 390 -0.27 12.66 -43.52
C PHE A 390 0.55 11.75 -42.60
N GLY A 391 1.87 11.76 -42.72
CA GLY A 391 2.77 10.92 -41.92
C GLY A 391 3.22 11.57 -40.60
N ARG A 392 3.64 10.75 -39.62
CA ARG A 392 4.08 11.13 -38.27
C ARG A 392 4.90 12.41 -38.19
N SER A 393 5.99 12.51 -38.97
CA SER A 393 6.88 13.68 -38.92
C SER A 393 6.16 14.98 -39.25
N SER A 394 5.09 14.92 -40.05
CA SER A 394 4.42 16.12 -40.56
C SER A 394 3.63 16.90 -39.52
N PHE A 395 3.09 16.27 -38.47
CA PHE A 395 2.40 17.02 -37.40
C PHE A 395 3.39 17.77 -36.51
N PHE A 396 4.49 17.10 -36.17
CA PHE A 396 5.59 17.69 -35.42
C PHE A 396 6.28 18.80 -36.23
N ASP A 397 6.36 18.68 -37.56
CA ASP A 397 6.91 19.74 -38.42
C ASP A 397 6.09 21.05 -38.35
N VAL A 398 4.78 20.96 -38.09
CA VAL A 398 3.87 22.12 -38.02
C VAL A 398 3.56 22.57 -36.60
N SER A 399 4.17 21.94 -35.59
CA SER A 399 3.88 22.16 -34.18
C SER A 399 5.16 22.37 -33.37
N THR A 400 5.15 23.34 -32.46
CA THR A 400 6.24 23.55 -31.49
C THR A 400 5.75 23.23 -30.08
N PHE A 401 6.53 22.47 -29.32
CA PHE A 401 6.23 22.12 -27.92
C PHE A 401 7.33 22.68 -27.01
N VAL A 402 6.96 23.54 -26.07
CA VAL A 402 7.85 24.21 -25.11
C VAL A 402 7.35 23.90 -23.69
N ASN A 403 8.27 23.66 -22.75
CA ASN A 403 7.96 23.31 -21.35
C ASN A 403 6.97 22.16 -21.13
N GLN A 404 6.72 21.34 -22.15
CA GLN A 404 5.91 20.12 -22.07
C GLN A 404 6.79 18.97 -21.55
N ARG A 405 6.50 18.44 -20.37
CA ARG A 405 7.30 17.37 -19.73
C ARG A 405 6.50 16.08 -19.63
N GLY A 406 7.19 14.95 -19.71
CA GLY A 406 6.58 13.62 -19.57
C GLY A 406 6.21 12.99 -20.92
N TYR A 407 5.70 11.75 -20.84
CA TYR A 407 5.37 10.93 -22.02
C TYR A 407 3.87 10.89 -22.31
N SER A 408 3.10 11.86 -21.81
CA SER A 408 1.67 12.02 -22.13
C SER A 408 1.37 13.36 -22.81
N VAL A 409 2.37 14.02 -23.42
CA VAL A 409 2.17 15.30 -24.12
C VAL A 409 1.14 15.17 -25.24
N ILE A 410 1.25 14.11 -26.03
CA ILE A 410 0.26 13.70 -27.02
C ILE A 410 -0.23 12.33 -26.60
N SER A 411 -1.54 12.12 -26.50
CA SER A 411 -2.11 10.84 -26.08
C SER A 411 -3.41 10.54 -26.85
N SER A 412 -3.99 9.37 -26.60
CA SER A 412 -5.28 8.95 -27.15
C SER A 412 -5.89 7.86 -26.29
N ASP A 413 -7.04 7.35 -26.73
CA ASP A 413 -7.58 6.12 -26.19
C ASP A 413 -6.55 4.96 -26.30
N PRO A 414 -6.58 3.98 -25.38
CA PRO A 414 -5.66 2.85 -25.35
C PRO A 414 -5.57 2.08 -26.66
N LEU A 415 -4.35 1.92 -27.18
CA LEU A 415 -4.08 1.15 -28.40
C LEU A 415 -3.22 -0.09 -28.13
N ASN A 416 -2.24 -0.01 -27.22
CA ASN A 416 -1.39 -1.13 -26.85
C ASN A 416 -0.93 -1.08 -25.38
N VAL A 417 -0.35 -2.17 -24.88
CA VAL A 417 0.49 -2.19 -23.67
C VAL A 417 1.96 -2.26 -24.08
N CYS A 418 2.83 -1.72 -23.22
CA CYS A 418 4.28 -1.82 -23.40
C CYS A 418 4.95 -2.02 -22.04
N PHE A 419 6.08 -2.73 -22.02
CA PHE A 419 6.97 -2.74 -20.85
C PHE A 419 7.58 -1.36 -20.61
N CYS A 420 7.90 -1.07 -19.35
CA CYS A 420 8.54 0.18 -18.96
C CYS A 420 9.93 -0.06 -18.37
N ASN A 421 10.79 0.95 -18.53
CA ASN A 421 12.04 1.05 -17.79
C ASN A 421 11.82 1.84 -16.47
N ASP A 422 12.77 1.76 -15.54
CA ASP A 422 12.70 2.39 -14.20
C ASP A 422 12.47 3.92 -14.23
N GLU A 423 12.77 4.59 -15.35
CA GLU A 423 12.55 6.04 -15.54
C GLU A 423 11.15 6.41 -16.03
N ASN A 424 10.14 5.54 -15.84
CA ASN A 424 8.75 5.77 -16.29
C ASN A 424 8.63 5.94 -17.83
N PHE A 425 9.53 5.27 -18.56
CA PHE A 425 9.61 5.33 -20.02
C PHE A 425 9.01 4.06 -20.65
N PRO A 426 7.96 4.16 -21.49
CA PRO A 426 7.41 3.01 -22.19
C PRO A 426 8.35 2.55 -23.32
N ASN A 427 8.84 1.32 -23.23
CA ASN A 427 9.66 0.69 -24.25
C ASN A 427 8.85 -0.33 -25.06
N CYS A 428 8.11 0.16 -26.04
CA CYS A 428 7.31 -0.66 -26.94
C CYS A 428 8.12 -1.43 -28.00
N SER A 429 9.46 -1.38 -27.95
CA SER A 429 10.32 -2.20 -28.82
C SER A 429 10.55 -3.60 -28.24
N ILE A 430 10.39 -3.74 -26.92
CA ILE A 430 10.46 -5.03 -26.23
C ILE A 430 9.05 -5.59 -26.23
N SER A 431 8.85 -6.71 -26.93
CA SER A 431 7.57 -7.43 -26.94
C SER A 431 7.60 -8.70 -26.09
N THR A 432 8.73 -9.02 -25.47
CA THR A 432 8.93 -10.27 -24.72
C THR A 432 9.87 -10.07 -23.55
N ILE A 433 9.48 -10.59 -22.38
CA ILE A 433 10.31 -10.65 -21.17
C ILE A 433 10.25 -12.06 -20.58
N ASP A 434 11.37 -12.52 -20.02
CA ASP A 434 11.51 -13.86 -19.47
C ASP A 434 11.74 -13.79 -17.95
N PHE A 435 11.03 -14.61 -17.20
CA PHE A 435 11.14 -14.77 -15.74
C PHE A 435 11.34 -16.23 -15.37
N GLN A 436 11.90 -16.47 -14.18
CA GLN A 436 11.91 -17.80 -13.56
C GLN A 436 11.11 -17.71 -12.26
N ALA A 437 10.18 -18.64 -12.07
CA ALA A 437 9.34 -18.63 -10.86
C ALA A 437 8.85 -20.03 -10.49
N PHE A 438 8.65 -20.29 -9.20
CA PHE A 438 7.97 -21.49 -8.73
C PHE A 438 6.45 -21.29 -8.65
N PRO A 439 5.63 -22.38 -8.73
CA PRO A 439 4.18 -22.28 -8.66
C PRO A 439 3.67 -21.58 -7.39
N GLY A 440 3.04 -20.41 -7.55
CA GLY A 440 2.51 -19.60 -6.46
C GLY A 440 3.37 -18.40 -6.07
N GLU A 441 4.57 -18.25 -6.63
CA GLU A 441 5.42 -17.07 -6.48
C GLU A 441 4.79 -15.83 -7.12
N GLN A 442 5.12 -14.66 -6.56
CA GLN A 442 4.74 -13.37 -7.13
C GLN A 442 5.86 -12.86 -8.04
N ILE A 443 5.52 -12.57 -9.29
CA ILE A 443 6.43 -11.98 -10.28
C ILE A 443 6.04 -10.52 -10.46
N ASP A 444 7.04 -9.64 -10.34
CA ASP A 444 6.87 -8.21 -10.43
C ASP A 444 7.49 -7.67 -11.72
N PHE A 445 6.73 -6.86 -12.47
CA PHE A 445 7.20 -6.21 -13.70
C PHE A 445 6.46 -4.91 -13.95
N ILE A 446 7.08 -3.98 -14.67
CA ILE A 446 6.51 -2.65 -14.92
C ILE A 446 5.97 -2.56 -16.34
N MET A 447 4.71 -2.16 -16.49
CA MET A 447 4.07 -1.92 -17.78
C MET A 447 3.27 -0.63 -17.80
N ALA A 448 3.03 -0.10 -18.99
CA ALA A 448 2.14 1.02 -19.23
C ALA A 448 1.11 0.70 -20.30
N VAL A 449 -0.01 1.41 -20.23
CA VAL A 449 -0.96 1.52 -21.33
C VAL A 449 -0.51 2.66 -22.22
N VAL A 450 -0.44 2.41 -23.52
CA VAL A 450 -0.04 3.41 -24.52
C VAL A 450 -1.13 3.65 -25.55
N GLY A 451 -1.25 4.91 -25.95
CA GLY A 451 -2.11 5.35 -27.05
C GLY A 451 -1.32 5.48 -28.35
N GLN A 452 -1.76 6.42 -29.19
CA GLN A 452 -1.08 6.75 -30.43
C GLN A 452 0.38 7.13 -30.21
N LEU A 453 1.24 6.77 -31.17
CA LEU A 453 2.68 7.03 -31.13
C LEU A 453 3.42 6.46 -29.91
N ASN A 454 2.82 5.48 -29.21
CA ASN A 454 3.36 4.84 -28.01
C ASN A 454 3.50 5.77 -26.80
N TYR A 455 2.77 6.89 -26.77
CA TYR A 455 2.72 7.76 -25.59
C TYR A 455 1.77 7.20 -24.51
N LEU A 456 2.04 7.55 -23.25
CA LEU A 456 1.32 7.05 -22.09
C LEU A 456 -0.15 7.52 -22.07
N THR A 457 -1.04 6.60 -21.69
CA THR A 457 -2.46 6.85 -21.49
C THR A 457 -3.00 6.00 -20.34
N THR A 458 -4.29 6.11 -20.06
CA THR A 458 -4.99 5.35 -19.01
C THR A 458 -5.78 4.20 -19.59
N GLY A 459 -5.85 3.07 -18.89
CA GLY A 459 -6.63 1.91 -19.31
C GLY A 459 -6.43 0.71 -18.40
N THR A 460 -7.01 -0.43 -18.76
CA THR A 460 -6.87 -1.67 -17.99
C THR A 460 -5.97 -2.65 -18.72
N ILE A 461 -4.90 -3.08 -18.05
CA ILE A 461 -3.98 -4.12 -18.52
C ILE A 461 -4.52 -5.48 -18.09
N ASP A 462 -4.77 -6.37 -19.05
CA ASP A 462 -5.19 -7.75 -18.83
C ASP A 462 -4.03 -8.69 -19.06
N ILE A 463 -3.57 -9.36 -18.00
CA ILE A 463 -2.60 -10.46 -18.08
C ILE A 463 -3.36 -11.77 -18.22
N ILE A 464 -3.24 -12.40 -19.38
CA ILE A 464 -3.98 -13.60 -19.75
C ILE A 464 -3.07 -14.82 -19.64
N ASN A 465 -3.52 -15.79 -18.85
CA ASN A 465 -2.95 -17.13 -18.78
C ASN A 465 -4.01 -18.16 -19.19
N ASN A 466 -4.04 -18.50 -20.48
CA ASN A 466 -5.06 -19.34 -21.08
C ASN A 466 -6.49 -18.78 -20.88
N LYS A 467 -7.26 -19.28 -19.91
CA LYS A 467 -8.62 -18.79 -19.57
C LYS A 467 -8.68 -17.84 -18.38
N LEU A 468 -7.59 -17.73 -17.61
CA LEU A 468 -7.51 -16.86 -16.44
C LEU A 468 -7.06 -15.48 -16.90
N VAL A 469 -7.80 -14.45 -16.48
CA VAL A 469 -7.52 -13.05 -16.80
C VAL A 469 -7.35 -12.29 -15.50
N ASN A 470 -6.19 -11.66 -15.33
CA ASN A 470 -5.90 -10.77 -14.21
C ASN A 470 -5.84 -9.33 -14.73
N SER A 471 -6.75 -8.48 -14.27
CA SER A 471 -6.91 -7.11 -14.77
C SER A 471 -6.34 -6.07 -13.81
N TYR A 472 -5.60 -5.10 -14.35
CA TYR A 472 -4.93 -4.03 -13.62
C TYR A 472 -5.29 -2.67 -14.21
N ASN A 473 -6.08 -1.86 -13.49
CA ASN A 473 -6.55 -0.54 -13.95
C ASN A 473 -5.54 0.58 -13.67
N THR A 474 -5.05 1.23 -14.72
CA THR A 474 -4.12 2.37 -14.69
C THR A 474 -4.91 3.68 -14.84
N SER A 475 -5.07 4.40 -13.73
CA SER A 475 -5.90 5.62 -13.62
C SER A 475 -5.21 6.92 -14.01
N ALA A 476 -3.89 6.89 -14.23
CA ALA A 476 -3.08 8.02 -14.68
C ALA A 476 -2.14 7.55 -15.80
N ALA A 477 -1.71 8.45 -16.69
CA ALA A 477 -0.77 8.12 -17.77
C ALA A 477 0.66 7.90 -17.25
N ASN A 478 0.88 6.80 -16.53
CA ASN A 478 2.16 6.40 -15.97
C ASN A 478 2.42 4.89 -16.16
N CYS A 479 3.68 4.51 -16.04
CA CYS A 479 4.09 3.14 -15.86
C CYS A 479 3.66 2.65 -14.48
N ARG A 480 3.20 1.41 -14.44
CA ARG A 480 2.65 0.77 -13.26
C ARG A 480 3.40 -0.53 -12.98
N GLU A 481 3.73 -0.74 -11.72
CA GLU A 481 4.21 -2.01 -11.22
C GLU A 481 3.05 -3.02 -11.11
N ILE A 482 3.22 -4.17 -11.76
CA ILE A 482 2.27 -5.26 -11.81
C ILE A 482 2.80 -6.41 -10.96
N HIS A 483 2.04 -6.75 -9.92
CA HIS A 483 2.27 -7.91 -9.06
C HIS A 483 1.42 -9.08 -9.55
N TYR A 484 2.03 -10.04 -10.24
CA TYR A 484 1.33 -11.20 -10.80
C TYR A 484 1.67 -12.48 -10.05
N LYS A 485 0.67 -13.10 -9.40
CA LYS A 485 0.83 -14.40 -8.76
C LYS A 485 0.82 -15.52 -9.80
N PHE A 486 1.96 -16.17 -10.00
CA PHE A 486 2.13 -17.18 -11.02
C PHE A 486 1.38 -18.48 -10.69
N LYS A 487 0.60 -18.98 -11.66
CA LYS A 487 -0.12 -20.25 -11.56
C LYS A 487 0.03 -21.06 -12.85
N PRO A 488 0.55 -22.30 -12.79
CA PRO A 488 0.60 -23.20 -13.95
C PRO A 488 -0.79 -23.56 -14.49
N GLN A 489 -0.88 -23.90 -15.77
CA GLN A 489 -2.18 -24.22 -16.40
C GLN A 489 -2.63 -25.66 -16.10
N ASN A 490 -1.69 -26.58 -15.94
CA ASN A 490 -1.97 -27.97 -15.61
C ASN A 490 -0.85 -28.61 -14.77
N ILE A 491 -1.15 -29.75 -14.17
CA ILE A 491 -0.23 -30.46 -13.27
C ILE A 491 1.00 -31.05 -13.98
N ASN A 492 0.92 -31.34 -15.28
CA ASN A 492 2.04 -31.89 -16.05
C ASN A 492 3.10 -30.81 -16.31
N GLN A 493 2.66 -29.60 -16.65
CA GLN A 493 3.51 -28.42 -16.74
C GLN A 493 4.15 -28.10 -15.40
N ALA A 494 3.36 -28.06 -14.32
CA ALA A 494 3.86 -27.76 -12.98
C ALA A 494 4.92 -28.76 -12.47
N ARG A 495 4.93 -30.01 -12.96
CA ARG A 495 5.93 -31.03 -12.63
C ARG A 495 7.19 -30.99 -13.50
N THR A 496 7.12 -30.33 -14.66
CA THR A 496 8.22 -30.30 -15.62
C THR A 496 9.12 -29.11 -15.33
N THR A 497 10.25 -29.34 -14.66
CA THR A 497 11.27 -28.30 -14.41
C THR A 497 11.83 -27.77 -15.72
N GLY A 498 11.91 -26.44 -15.87
CA GLY A 498 12.37 -25.80 -17.10
C GLY A 498 11.29 -25.68 -18.19
N TYR A 499 10.04 -26.03 -17.90
CA TYR A 499 8.93 -25.76 -18.82
C TYR A 499 8.57 -24.26 -18.80
N THR A 500 8.46 -23.65 -19.98
CA THR A 500 8.10 -22.24 -20.13
C THR A 500 6.60 -22.06 -20.35
N VAL A 501 5.95 -21.26 -19.50
CA VAL A 501 4.57 -20.82 -19.65
C VAL A 501 4.55 -19.42 -20.26
N THR A 502 3.84 -19.27 -21.36
CA THR A 502 3.66 -17.98 -22.04
C THR A 502 2.38 -17.30 -21.56
N LEU A 503 2.50 -16.13 -20.94
CA LEU A 503 1.41 -15.23 -20.61
C LEU A 503 1.32 -14.15 -21.70
N SER A 504 0.11 -13.64 -21.96
CA SER A 504 -0.08 -12.52 -22.89
C SER A 504 -0.68 -11.32 -22.18
N ALA A 505 -0.03 -10.16 -22.26
CA ALA A 505 -0.55 -8.90 -21.79
C ALA A 505 -1.32 -8.19 -22.92
N THR A 506 -2.52 -7.70 -22.60
CA THR A 506 -3.42 -7.04 -23.55
C THR A 506 -4.17 -5.90 -22.87
N ILE A 507 -4.92 -5.09 -23.63
CA ILE A 507 -5.81 -4.07 -23.07
C ILE A 507 -7.25 -4.55 -23.11
N GLN A 508 -7.98 -4.32 -22.02
CA GLN A 508 -9.42 -4.54 -21.98
C GLN A 508 -10.15 -3.62 -22.98
N ASN A 509 -11.08 -4.17 -23.77
CA ASN A 509 -11.86 -3.44 -24.80
C ASN A 509 -11.01 -2.80 -25.92
N SER A 510 -9.91 -3.42 -26.35
CA SER A 510 -9.12 -2.91 -27.48
C SER A 510 -9.98 -2.78 -28.75
N ILE A 511 -10.13 -1.56 -29.27
CA ILE A 511 -10.68 -1.32 -30.60
C ILE A 511 -9.56 -1.62 -31.59
N SER A 512 -9.34 -2.89 -31.89
CA SER A 512 -8.20 -3.38 -32.66
C SER A 512 -8.28 -2.94 -34.13
N PHE A 513 -7.57 -1.87 -34.49
CA PHE A 513 -7.43 -1.40 -35.89
C PHE A 513 -6.26 -2.03 -36.65
N SER A 514 -5.31 -2.68 -35.97
CA SER A 514 -4.19 -3.37 -36.62
C SER A 514 -3.59 -4.41 -35.66
N LYS A 515 -3.37 -5.63 -36.19
CA LYS A 515 -2.76 -6.84 -35.60
C LYS A 515 -2.36 -6.79 -34.11
N ASN A 516 -3.03 -7.63 -33.31
CA ASN A 516 -2.51 -8.42 -32.18
C ASN A 516 -1.31 -7.81 -31.42
N ALA A 517 -1.43 -6.58 -30.94
CA ALA A 517 -0.41 -6.00 -30.09
C ALA A 517 -0.57 -6.63 -28.70
N ARG A 518 0.14 -7.75 -28.51
CA ARG A 518 0.21 -8.50 -27.26
C ARG A 518 1.66 -8.59 -26.87
N ASP A 519 1.99 -8.09 -25.69
CA ASP A 519 3.29 -8.34 -25.11
C ASP A 519 3.29 -9.73 -24.46
N ILE A 520 4.41 -10.41 -24.61
CA ILE A 520 4.58 -11.79 -24.17
C ILE A 520 5.42 -11.81 -22.89
N ILE A 521 4.97 -12.55 -21.88
CA ILE A 521 5.74 -12.78 -20.66
C ILE A 521 5.95 -14.29 -20.55
N ASN A 522 7.19 -14.73 -20.68
CA ASN A 522 7.54 -16.13 -20.53
C ASN A 522 7.99 -16.39 -19.10
N VAL A 523 7.46 -17.44 -18.48
CA VAL A 523 7.83 -17.85 -17.13
C VAL A 523 8.34 -19.28 -17.17
N GLU A 524 9.64 -19.47 -16.91
CA GLU A 524 10.25 -20.78 -16.71
C GLU A 524 9.94 -21.30 -15.30
N ILE A 525 9.39 -22.52 -15.24
CA ILE A 525 8.96 -23.13 -13.97
C ILE A 525 10.16 -23.71 -13.21
N LEU A 526 10.36 -23.20 -12.00
CA LEU A 526 11.30 -23.74 -11.01
C LEU A 526 10.62 -24.77 -10.09
N PRO A 527 11.38 -25.73 -9.51
CA PRO A 527 10.87 -26.64 -8.49
C PRO A 527 10.45 -25.87 -7.23
N CYS A 528 9.51 -26.44 -6.44
CA CYS A 528 9.09 -25.82 -5.19
C CYS A 528 10.28 -25.65 -4.21
N PRO A 529 10.27 -24.58 -3.39
CA PRO A 529 11.26 -24.38 -2.33
C PRO A 529 11.31 -25.53 -1.32
N ASN A 530 12.39 -25.59 -0.54
CA ASN A 530 12.57 -26.63 0.48
C ASN A 530 11.44 -26.62 1.51
N GLY A 531 10.87 -27.79 1.80
CA GLY A 531 9.72 -27.94 2.70
C GLY A 531 8.35 -27.60 2.08
N PHE A 532 8.31 -27.09 0.84
CA PHE A 532 7.07 -26.88 0.09
C PHE A 532 6.86 -27.98 -0.95
N CYS A 533 5.60 -28.29 -1.21
CA CYS A 533 5.15 -29.30 -2.15
C CYS A 533 4.19 -28.77 -3.18
N LEU A 534 4.33 -29.24 -4.41
CA LEU A 534 3.32 -29.01 -5.43
C LEU A 534 2.05 -29.78 -5.08
N SER A 535 0.94 -29.05 -4.92
CA SER A 535 -0.37 -29.62 -4.66
C SER A 535 -1.07 -30.06 -5.94
N ASN A 536 -1.58 -31.29 -5.93
CA ASN A 536 -2.27 -31.89 -7.07
C ASN A 536 -3.61 -31.22 -7.40
N SER A 537 -4.23 -30.49 -6.45
CA SER A 537 -5.53 -29.84 -6.64
C SER A 537 -5.40 -28.36 -7.02
N SER A 538 -4.51 -27.61 -6.36
CA SER A 538 -4.36 -26.18 -6.57
C SER A 538 -3.33 -25.84 -7.65
N TYR A 539 -2.41 -26.77 -7.96
CA TYR A 539 -1.22 -26.58 -8.81
C TYR A 539 -0.24 -25.53 -8.27
N LEU A 540 -0.31 -25.23 -6.97
CA LEU A 540 0.57 -24.30 -6.27
C LEU A 540 1.46 -25.06 -5.29
N CYS A 541 2.62 -24.49 -4.96
CA CYS A 541 3.45 -24.99 -3.87
C CYS A 541 2.81 -24.63 -2.52
N ASP A 542 2.57 -25.62 -1.67
CA ASP A 542 2.05 -25.46 -0.31
C ASP A 542 2.79 -26.38 0.69
N CYS A 543 2.64 -26.13 1.99
CA CYS A 543 3.11 -27.04 3.04
C CYS A 543 1.97 -27.65 3.87
N ILE A 544 0.75 -27.76 3.32
CA ILE A 544 -0.43 -28.22 4.06
C ILE A 544 -0.32 -29.69 4.47
N TYR A 545 0.45 -30.50 3.72
CA TYR A 545 0.70 -31.91 4.07
C TYR A 545 1.31 -32.10 5.46
N THR A 546 1.92 -31.05 6.03
CA THR A 546 2.55 -31.05 7.35
C THR A 546 1.55 -30.93 8.51
N ASP A 547 0.36 -30.35 8.28
CA ASP A 547 -0.62 -30.03 9.35
C ASP A 547 -1.14 -31.27 10.09
N ARG A 548 -1.27 -32.41 9.37
CA ARG A 548 -1.71 -33.68 9.97
C ARG A 548 -0.68 -34.29 10.93
N ALA A 549 0.61 -34.05 10.68
CA ALA A 549 1.70 -34.68 11.43
C ALA A 549 2.06 -33.89 12.70
N VAL A 550 1.94 -32.56 12.63
CA VAL A 550 2.38 -31.63 13.68
C VAL A 550 1.20 -31.17 14.57
N ASN A 551 0.11 -31.94 14.60
CA ASN A 551 -1.04 -31.75 15.49
C ASN A 551 -1.59 -30.29 15.52
N ARG A 552 -1.73 -29.64 14.36
CA ARG A 552 -2.20 -28.25 14.19
C ARG A 552 -1.33 -27.15 14.81
N SER A 553 -0.04 -27.41 15.00
CA SER A 553 0.92 -26.40 15.49
C SER A 553 1.30 -25.36 14.42
N ILE A 554 0.87 -25.56 13.17
CA ILE A 554 1.10 -24.65 12.05
C ILE A 554 -0.22 -23.92 11.76
N GLN A 555 -0.18 -22.59 11.67
CA GLN A 555 -1.35 -21.75 11.40
C GLN A 555 -1.52 -21.51 9.89
N SER A 556 -0.46 -21.17 9.18
CA SER A 556 -0.47 -20.89 7.75
C SER A 556 0.91 -21.08 7.13
N CYS A 557 0.92 -21.29 5.81
CA CYS A 557 2.11 -21.43 4.97
C CYS A 557 2.05 -20.36 3.88
N ASP A 558 3.12 -19.60 3.67
CA ASP A 558 3.24 -18.67 2.54
C ASP A 558 4.49 -19.00 1.72
N VAL A 559 4.24 -19.44 0.48
CA VAL A 559 5.30 -19.80 -0.47
C VAL A 559 6.08 -18.56 -0.94
N THR A 560 5.42 -17.40 -1.00
CA THR A 560 6.02 -16.16 -1.53
C THR A 560 7.21 -15.71 -0.68
N SER A 561 7.07 -15.85 0.64
CA SER A 561 8.12 -15.54 1.62
C SER A 561 8.92 -16.77 2.06
N ASN A 562 8.67 -17.95 1.45
CA ASN A 562 9.21 -19.24 1.87
C ASN A 562 9.02 -19.51 3.38
N SER A 563 7.93 -18.99 3.96
CA SER A 563 7.75 -18.90 5.40
C SER A 563 6.55 -19.70 5.91
N VAL A 564 6.68 -20.17 7.16
CA VAL A 564 5.62 -20.86 7.90
C VAL A 564 5.32 -20.09 9.17
N THR A 565 4.03 -19.90 9.41
CA THR A 565 3.54 -19.26 10.64
C THR A 565 3.19 -20.33 11.67
N LYS A 566 3.90 -20.31 12.81
CA LYS A 566 3.65 -21.18 13.96
C LYS A 566 2.48 -20.68 14.82
N GLN A 567 1.82 -21.59 15.52
CA GLN A 567 0.90 -21.22 16.60
C GLN A 567 1.67 -20.53 17.74
N PRO A 568 1.12 -19.49 18.39
CA PRO A 568 1.84 -18.69 19.39
C PRO A 568 2.44 -19.46 20.59
N GLU A 569 1.86 -20.61 20.94
CA GLU A 569 2.31 -21.44 22.07
C GLU A 569 3.06 -22.71 21.64
N SER A 570 3.34 -22.87 20.34
CA SER A 570 3.95 -24.10 19.82
C SER A 570 5.47 -24.11 20.02
N ASN A 571 5.96 -25.02 20.88
CA ASN A 571 7.39 -25.27 21.07
C ASN A 571 7.96 -26.22 20.01
N LEU A 572 7.85 -25.82 18.74
CA LEU A 572 8.18 -26.65 17.59
C LEU A 572 9.43 -26.13 16.88
N TRP A 573 10.35 -27.01 16.48
CA TRP A 573 11.45 -26.70 15.57
C TRP A 573 11.17 -27.31 14.19
N LEU A 574 11.41 -26.54 13.12
CA LEU A 574 11.16 -26.93 11.74
C LEU A 574 12.40 -26.71 10.86
N HIS A 575 12.62 -27.57 9.88
CA HIS A 575 13.66 -27.36 8.88
C HIS A 575 13.28 -28.00 7.53
N GLY A 576 13.29 -27.22 6.45
CA GLY A 576 13.11 -27.72 5.09
C GLY A 576 14.44 -28.17 4.50
N THR A 577 14.63 -29.48 4.34
CA THR A 577 15.88 -30.05 3.78
C THR A 577 15.84 -30.11 2.26
N ASN A 578 14.70 -30.53 1.71
CA ASN A 578 14.48 -30.74 0.28
C ASN A 578 13.05 -30.33 -0.09
N PRO A 579 12.73 -30.17 -1.39
CA PRO A 579 11.34 -30.04 -1.82
C PRO A 579 10.52 -31.21 -1.28
N CYS A 580 9.35 -30.91 -0.75
CA CYS A 580 8.47 -31.89 -0.11
C CYS A 580 8.98 -32.62 1.13
N THR A 581 10.06 -32.19 1.75
CA THR A 581 10.60 -32.85 2.95
C THR A 581 10.83 -31.83 4.07
N ILE A 582 10.29 -32.13 5.25
CA ILE A 582 10.53 -31.34 6.46
C ILE A 582 11.08 -32.23 7.57
N LEU A 583 11.97 -31.67 8.38
CA LEU A 583 12.36 -32.21 9.68
C LEU A 583 11.64 -31.43 10.78
N TYR A 584 11.13 -32.15 11.77
CA TYR A 584 10.45 -31.52 12.91
C TYR A 584 10.75 -32.23 14.23
N SER A 585 10.75 -31.45 15.32
CA SER A 585 10.81 -31.97 16.69
C SER A 585 10.34 -30.91 17.69
N THR A 586 10.19 -31.31 18.95
CA THR A 586 9.99 -30.37 20.06
C THR A 586 11.29 -29.62 20.31
N CYS A 587 11.26 -28.30 20.42
CA CYS A 587 12.48 -27.55 20.67
C CYS A 587 12.94 -27.69 22.13
N PRO A 588 14.26 -27.83 22.40
CA PRO A 588 14.79 -27.84 23.76
C PRO A 588 14.46 -26.55 24.54
N PHE A 589 14.45 -26.65 25.88
CA PHE A 589 14.06 -25.53 26.75
C PHE A 589 14.98 -24.30 26.56
N ASP A 590 14.37 -23.15 26.25
CA ASP A 590 15.03 -21.83 26.06
C ASP A 590 15.96 -21.75 24.83
N TYR A 591 15.82 -22.69 23.88
CA TYR A 591 16.64 -22.75 22.66
C TYR A 591 15.98 -22.10 21.45
N CYS A 592 14.65 -22.17 21.34
CA CYS A 592 13.87 -21.50 20.30
C CYS A 592 13.20 -20.25 20.85
N ILE A 593 12.91 -19.31 19.95
CA ILE A 593 12.06 -18.16 20.23
C ILE A 593 10.62 -18.66 20.42
N ILE A 594 9.90 -18.07 21.39
CA ILE A 594 8.50 -18.41 21.71
C ILE A 594 7.72 -17.09 21.74
N GLY A 595 6.68 -16.95 20.89
CA GLY A 595 5.91 -15.70 20.78
C GLY A 595 4.96 -15.64 19.56
N THR A 596 4.18 -14.55 19.47
CA THR A 596 3.05 -14.39 18.52
C THR A 596 3.47 -14.01 17.10
N PRO A 597 2.66 -14.45 16.12
CA PRO A 597 3.08 -15.44 15.14
C PRO A 597 4.50 -15.18 14.62
N GLU A 598 5.39 -16.10 14.96
CA GLU A 598 6.74 -16.12 14.40
C GLU A 598 6.67 -16.70 12.99
N MET A 599 6.94 -15.85 11.99
CA MET A 599 7.12 -16.28 10.60
C MET A 599 8.54 -16.82 10.45
N ILE A 600 8.67 -18.06 10.02
CA ILE A 600 9.95 -18.75 9.93
C ILE A 600 10.20 -19.20 8.52
N ASN A 601 11.37 -18.82 7.98
CA ASN A 601 11.83 -19.30 6.69
C ASN A 601 12.31 -20.76 6.81
N LEU A 602 11.65 -21.69 6.10
CA LEU A 602 12.02 -23.12 6.16
C LEU A 602 13.42 -23.39 5.57
N GLY A 603 13.89 -22.53 4.66
CA GLY A 603 15.24 -22.58 4.10
C GLY A 603 16.32 -22.08 5.06
N ASN A 604 15.95 -21.30 6.08
CA ASN A 604 16.86 -20.74 7.08
C ASN A 604 16.40 -21.09 8.51
N PRO A 605 16.66 -22.32 8.99
CA PRO A 605 16.16 -22.79 10.29
C PRO A 605 16.79 -22.08 11.50
N ASP A 606 17.86 -21.31 11.31
CA ASP A 606 18.57 -20.64 12.41
C ASP A 606 17.82 -19.40 12.92
N GLU A 607 16.91 -18.83 12.11
CA GLU A 607 16.04 -17.70 12.52
C GLU A 607 15.13 -18.05 13.70
N GLN A 608 14.86 -19.36 13.90
CA GLN A 608 14.04 -19.88 15.00
C GLN A 608 14.75 -19.85 16.36
N CYS A 609 16.07 -19.67 16.36
CA CYS A 609 16.91 -19.94 17.51
C CYS A 609 17.04 -18.69 18.39
N ALA A 610 16.80 -18.87 19.68
CA ALA A 610 16.99 -17.84 20.69
C ALA A 610 18.46 -17.81 21.18
N SER A 611 18.82 -16.76 21.92
CA SER A 611 20.07 -16.71 22.70
C SER A 611 21.36 -16.92 21.90
N ASN A 612 21.41 -16.43 20.66
CA ASN A 612 22.53 -16.56 19.71
C ASN A 612 22.92 -18.01 19.38
N ARG A 613 21.95 -18.92 19.45
CA ARG A 613 22.11 -20.32 19.06
C ARG A 613 21.87 -20.51 17.57
N SER A 614 22.30 -21.64 17.01
CA SER A 614 22.11 -22.02 15.61
C SER A 614 22.17 -23.54 15.44
N GLY A 615 21.92 -24.02 14.23
CA GLY A 615 22.05 -25.43 13.85
C GLY A 615 20.82 -26.27 14.23
N ARG A 616 20.99 -27.60 14.13
CA ARG A 616 19.91 -28.57 14.36
C ARG A 616 19.38 -28.48 15.79
N LEU A 617 18.07 -28.30 15.94
CA LEU A 617 17.39 -27.99 17.21
C LEU A 617 18.03 -26.84 18.01
N CYS A 618 18.69 -25.91 17.31
CA CYS A 618 19.45 -24.82 17.93
C CYS A 618 20.53 -25.34 18.91
N GLY A 619 21.14 -26.48 18.62
CA GLY A 619 22.15 -27.12 19.47
C GLY A 619 23.50 -26.38 19.53
N ASN A 620 23.87 -25.66 18.49
CA ASN A 620 25.17 -24.99 18.37
C ASN A 620 25.10 -23.50 18.74
N CYS A 621 26.27 -22.88 18.87
CA CYS A 621 26.41 -21.44 18.96
C CYS A 621 26.67 -20.83 17.58
N SER A 622 26.08 -19.65 17.32
CA SER A 622 26.25 -18.96 16.04
C SER A 622 27.67 -18.42 15.87
N GLY A 623 28.28 -18.68 14.70
CA GLY A 623 29.58 -18.14 14.32
C GLY A 623 30.73 -18.57 15.24
N THR A 624 31.42 -17.60 15.85
CA THR A 624 32.58 -17.83 16.75
C THR A 624 32.21 -17.75 18.23
N LEU A 625 30.91 -17.70 18.55
CA LEU A 625 30.44 -17.63 19.92
C LEU A 625 30.64 -18.97 20.65
N SER A 626 30.70 -18.91 21.97
CA SER A 626 30.86 -20.08 22.83
C SER A 626 29.72 -20.16 23.83
N LEU A 627 29.40 -21.37 24.27
CA LEU A 627 28.37 -21.59 25.28
C LEU A 627 28.83 -21.02 26.62
N MET A 628 27.96 -20.28 27.31
CA MET A 628 28.28 -19.72 28.62
C MET A 628 28.04 -20.75 29.75
N LEU A 629 28.85 -20.65 30.81
CA LEU A 629 28.68 -21.41 32.04
C LEU A 629 27.55 -20.77 32.88
N GLY A 630 26.58 -21.58 33.32
CA GLY A 630 25.48 -21.13 34.16
C GLY A 630 24.18 -20.78 33.42
N SER A 631 24.24 -20.51 32.11
CA SER A 631 23.07 -20.26 31.24
C SER A 631 23.11 -21.12 29.97
N ASN A 632 22.05 -21.14 29.16
CA ASN A 632 22.03 -21.78 27.84
C ASN A 632 22.34 -20.82 26.69
N ARG A 633 22.86 -19.63 27.01
CA ARG A 633 23.15 -18.59 26.02
C ARG A 633 24.56 -18.74 25.43
N CYS A 634 24.72 -18.27 24.20
CA CYS A 634 26.00 -18.18 23.53
C CYS A 634 26.54 -16.74 23.60
N GLY A 635 27.80 -16.59 23.98
CA GLY A 635 28.48 -15.31 24.16
C GLY A 635 29.92 -15.32 23.67
N GLU A 636 30.53 -14.14 23.60
CA GLU A 636 31.94 -14.00 23.20
C GLU A 636 32.87 -14.39 24.35
N CYS A 637 33.44 -15.58 24.26
CA CYS A 637 34.35 -16.11 25.28
C CYS A 637 35.81 -16.08 24.80
N SER A 638 36.71 -15.74 25.72
CA SER A 638 38.16 -15.76 25.50
C SER A 638 38.86 -16.72 26.47
N ASN A 639 40.09 -17.14 26.15
CA ASN A 639 40.87 -17.99 27.05
C ASN A 639 41.35 -17.26 28.32
N ALA A 640 41.18 -15.94 28.41
CA ALA A 640 41.48 -15.19 29.63
C ALA A 640 40.57 -15.61 30.82
N TYR A 641 39.35 -16.07 30.53
CA TYR A 641 38.40 -16.55 31.54
C TYR A 641 38.86 -17.83 32.26
N LEU A 642 39.89 -18.53 31.77
CA LEU A 642 40.51 -19.65 32.49
C LEU A 642 41.09 -19.22 33.85
N ALA A 643 41.39 -17.94 34.04
CA ALA A 643 41.79 -17.41 35.35
C ALA A 643 40.71 -17.62 36.43
N LEU A 644 39.44 -17.80 36.04
CA LEU A 644 38.34 -18.12 36.96
C LEU A 644 38.55 -19.45 37.69
N ILE A 645 39.41 -20.35 37.20
CA ILE A 645 39.79 -21.59 37.92
C ILE A 645 40.31 -21.27 39.32
N ILE A 646 41.11 -20.20 39.48
CA ILE A 646 41.63 -19.77 40.78
C ILE A 646 40.48 -19.34 41.70
N LEU A 647 39.53 -18.57 41.16
CA LEU A 647 38.37 -18.12 41.89
C LEU A 647 37.47 -19.30 42.31
N PHE A 648 37.21 -20.25 41.41
CA PHE A 648 36.43 -21.45 41.71
C PHE A 648 37.10 -22.36 42.74
N ALA A 649 38.43 -22.51 42.66
CA ALA A 649 39.19 -23.26 43.65
C ALA A 649 39.05 -22.63 45.04
N MET A 650 39.22 -21.30 45.14
CA MET A 650 39.04 -20.56 46.39
C MET A 650 37.61 -20.63 46.91
N PHE A 651 36.60 -20.52 46.04
CA PHE A 651 35.20 -20.62 46.42
C PHE A 651 34.86 -21.98 47.03
N GLY A 652 35.37 -23.08 46.45
CA GLY A 652 35.19 -24.42 47.02
C GLY A 652 35.79 -24.57 48.42
N ILE A 653 36.96 -23.97 48.67
CA ILE A 653 37.59 -23.96 50.00
C ILE A 653 36.72 -23.17 51.00
N VAL A 654 36.25 -21.98 50.61
CA VAL A 654 35.38 -21.13 51.43
C VAL A 654 34.06 -21.85 51.75
N LEU A 655 33.44 -22.50 50.77
CA LEU A 655 32.20 -23.26 50.95
C LEU A 655 32.38 -24.37 51.99
N VAL A 656 33.47 -25.14 51.90
CA VAL A 656 33.75 -26.21 52.86
C VAL A 656 33.99 -25.65 54.26
N ILE A 657 34.74 -24.54 54.39
CA ILE A 657 34.93 -23.86 55.69
C ILE A 657 33.59 -23.33 56.24
N LEU A 658 32.71 -22.78 55.40
CA LEU A 658 31.42 -22.25 55.80
C LEU A 658 30.49 -23.34 56.33
N ILE A 659 30.36 -24.47 55.63
CA ILE A 659 29.57 -25.62 56.08
C ILE A 659 30.09 -26.12 57.44
N PHE A 660 31.42 -26.09 57.60
CA PHE A 660 32.08 -26.47 58.84
C PHE A 660 31.80 -25.51 60.00
N ALA A 661 31.92 -24.19 59.76
CA ALA A 661 31.73 -23.14 60.76
C ALA A 661 30.27 -23.04 61.22
N LEU A 662 29.32 -23.24 60.29
CA LEU A 662 27.89 -23.22 60.58
C LEU A 662 27.36 -24.55 61.15
N ASN A 663 28.20 -25.59 61.23
CA ASN A 663 27.82 -26.94 61.64
C ASN A 663 26.54 -27.42 60.94
N LEU A 664 26.44 -27.18 59.64
CA LEU A 664 25.29 -27.57 58.83
C LEU A 664 25.31 -29.09 58.68
N THR A 665 24.57 -29.79 59.53
CA THR A 665 24.41 -31.23 59.46
C THR A 665 23.00 -31.56 59.00
N VAL A 666 22.87 -32.46 58.02
CA VAL A 666 21.58 -32.95 57.47
C VAL A 666 20.63 -33.51 58.56
N THR A 667 21.15 -33.81 59.75
CA THR A 667 20.39 -34.25 60.93
C THR A 667 19.48 -33.17 61.52
N VAL A 668 19.65 -31.88 61.17
CA VAL A 668 18.76 -30.78 61.58
C VAL A 668 17.66 -30.64 60.52
N GLY A 669 16.43 -31.03 60.87
CA GLY A 669 15.31 -31.20 59.92
C GLY A 669 14.93 -29.96 59.09
N THR A 670 15.29 -28.75 59.54
CA THR A 670 14.99 -27.50 58.82
C THR A 670 15.80 -27.32 57.53
N ILE A 671 17.06 -27.77 57.51
CA ILE A 671 17.94 -27.67 56.33
C ILE A 671 17.48 -28.66 55.25
N ASN A 672 17.12 -29.89 55.64
CA ASN A 672 16.71 -30.92 54.70
C ASN A 672 15.43 -30.50 53.93
N GLY A 673 14.50 -29.81 54.58
CA GLY A 673 13.32 -29.23 53.92
C GLY A 673 13.67 -28.17 52.88
N LEU A 674 14.58 -27.24 53.21
CA LEU A 674 15.07 -26.21 52.28
C LEU A 674 15.78 -26.83 51.06
N LEU A 675 16.62 -27.84 51.30
CA LEU A 675 17.30 -28.57 50.23
C LEU A 675 16.31 -29.28 49.32
N PHE A 676 15.31 -29.95 49.88
CA PHE A 676 14.26 -30.61 49.08
C PHE A 676 13.51 -29.59 48.22
N PHE A 677 13.09 -28.45 48.79
CA PHE A 677 12.43 -27.38 48.05
C PHE A 677 13.30 -26.85 46.90
N ALA A 678 14.57 -26.52 47.17
CA ALA A 678 15.49 -26.02 46.17
C ALA A 678 15.71 -27.03 45.02
N ASN A 679 15.82 -28.32 45.34
CA ASN A 679 15.96 -29.39 44.34
C ASN A 679 14.69 -29.53 43.47
N VAL A 680 13.50 -29.50 44.08
CA VAL A 680 12.21 -29.59 43.37
C VAL A 680 12.03 -28.41 42.42
N ILE A 681 12.23 -27.19 42.90
CA ILE A 681 12.11 -25.97 42.07
C ILE A 681 13.09 -26.01 40.90
N LYS A 682 14.31 -26.51 41.11
CA LYS A 682 15.31 -26.59 40.04
C LYS A 682 14.99 -27.64 38.96
N ILE A 683 14.32 -28.73 39.32
CA ILE A 683 13.82 -29.74 38.36
C ILE A 683 12.65 -29.19 37.55
N TYR A 684 11.73 -28.47 38.20
CA TYR A 684 10.54 -27.90 37.55
C TYR A 684 10.76 -26.51 36.93
N GLN A 685 11.98 -25.97 37.00
CA GLN A 685 12.34 -24.68 36.40
C GLN A 685 11.83 -24.50 34.95
N PRO A 686 11.82 -25.53 34.07
CA PRO A 686 11.28 -25.39 32.72
C PRO A 686 9.78 -25.11 32.62
N LEU A 687 9.00 -25.46 33.65
CA LEU A 687 7.55 -25.31 33.71
C LEU A 687 7.10 -24.06 34.49
N ILE A 688 8.04 -23.26 35.01
CA ILE A 688 7.75 -22.04 35.78
C ILE A 688 8.12 -20.83 34.91
N PRO A 689 7.16 -20.21 34.21
CA PRO A 689 7.40 -19.02 33.42
C PRO A 689 7.97 -17.91 34.31
N HIS A 690 8.92 -17.12 33.78
CA HIS A 690 9.49 -15.94 34.46
C HIS A 690 10.26 -16.21 35.77
N PHE A 691 10.56 -17.47 36.11
CA PHE A 691 11.33 -17.80 37.31
C PHE A 691 12.73 -17.14 37.34
N ASN A 692 13.33 -16.94 36.17
CA ASN A 692 14.63 -16.29 36.03
C ASN A 692 14.58 -14.76 36.18
N GLU A 693 13.41 -14.12 36.14
CA GLU A 693 13.28 -12.67 36.38
C GLU A 693 13.53 -12.32 37.85
N PHE A 694 13.30 -13.28 38.75
CA PHE A 694 13.67 -13.16 40.16
C PHE A 694 15.15 -13.51 40.36
N HIS A 695 16.04 -12.64 39.85
CA HIS A 695 17.50 -12.84 39.84
C HIS A 695 18.05 -13.31 41.20
N VAL A 696 17.64 -12.70 42.31
CA VAL A 696 18.13 -13.04 43.65
C VAL A 696 17.69 -14.45 44.09
N LEU A 697 16.43 -14.80 43.87
CA LEU A 697 15.87 -16.09 44.28
C LEU A 697 16.43 -17.24 43.43
N SER A 698 16.52 -17.05 42.11
CA SER A 698 17.10 -18.04 41.19
C SER A 698 18.58 -18.28 41.46
N GLN A 699 19.33 -17.22 41.75
CA GLN A 699 20.74 -17.29 42.14
C GLN A 699 20.92 -18.08 43.45
N PHE A 700 20.12 -17.76 44.47
CA PHE A 700 20.15 -18.42 45.77
C PHE A 700 19.81 -19.91 45.67
N ILE A 701 18.77 -20.26 44.91
CA ILE A 701 18.37 -21.66 44.66
C ILE A 701 19.45 -22.39 43.85
N SER A 702 20.10 -21.73 42.90
CA SER A 702 21.20 -22.31 42.14
C SER A 702 22.41 -22.62 43.05
N TRP A 703 22.79 -21.72 43.96
CA TRP A 703 23.87 -21.99 44.92
C TRP A 703 23.58 -23.15 45.87
N ILE A 704 22.33 -23.26 46.37
CA ILE A 704 21.92 -24.39 47.21
C ILE A 704 22.05 -25.73 46.46
N ASN A 705 21.75 -25.74 45.16
CA ASN A 705 21.90 -26.91 44.28
C ASN A 705 23.33 -27.08 43.74
N MET A 706 24.30 -26.31 44.25
CA MET A 706 25.70 -26.30 43.81
C MET A 706 25.88 -26.02 42.31
N ASP A 707 24.95 -25.25 41.73
CA ASP A 707 25.14 -24.57 40.45
C ASP A 707 25.84 -23.23 40.68
N PHE A 708 26.60 -22.77 39.69
CA PHE A 708 27.30 -21.48 39.77
C PHE A 708 26.31 -20.31 39.90
N GLY A 709 25.14 -20.44 39.28
CA GLY A 709 24.01 -19.52 39.34
C GLY A 709 24.21 -18.18 38.62
N ILE A 710 25.45 -17.75 38.39
CA ILE A 710 25.80 -16.59 37.58
C ILE A 710 26.12 -17.06 36.16
N GLU A 711 25.78 -16.25 35.17
CA GLU A 711 26.16 -16.45 33.77
C GLU A 711 27.58 -15.92 33.52
N THR A 712 28.52 -16.78 33.09
CA THR A 712 29.92 -16.39 32.78
C THR A 712 30.53 -17.22 31.65
N CYS A 713 31.50 -16.68 30.93
CA CYS A 713 32.37 -17.45 30.04
C CYS A 713 33.40 -18.28 30.81
N PHE A 714 33.94 -19.34 30.19
CA PHE A 714 35.02 -20.16 30.77
C PHE A 714 36.25 -20.27 29.86
N TYR A 715 36.11 -20.70 28.61
CA TYR A 715 37.17 -20.66 27.58
C TYR A 715 36.57 -20.50 26.19
N ASN A 716 37.41 -20.18 25.20
CA ASN A 716 36.99 -20.03 23.80
C ASN A 716 36.73 -21.39 23.15
N GLY A 717 35.55 -21.59 22.55
CA GLY A 717 35.11 -22.85 21.93
C GLY A 717 34.47 -23.82 22.92
N MET A 718 33.90 -23.33 24.03
CA MET A 718 33.17 -24.20 24.96
C MET A 718 31.83 -24.63 24.36
N GLU A 719 31.63 -25.93 24.22
CA GLU A 719 30.40 -26.57 23.73
C GLU A 719 29.64 -27.31 24.85
N SER A 720 28.47 -27.87 24.53
CA SER A 720 27.59 -28.60 25.44
C SER A 720 28.29 -29.77 26.15
N CYS A 721 29.16 -30.51 25.45
CA CYS A 721 29.96 -31.59 26.02
C CYS A 721 30.91 -31.08 27.12
N GLY A 722 31.64 -30.00 26.85
CA GLY A 722 32.57 -29.39 27.82
C GLY A 722 31.86 -28.86 29.05
N LYS A 723 30.76 -28.12 28.85
CA LYS A 723 29.93 -27.59 29.94
C LYS A 723 29.38 -28.70 30.85
N THR A 724 28.93 -29.81 30.25
CA THR A 724 28.38 -30.95 30.99
C THR A 724 29.48 -31.72 31.74
N GLY A 725 30.63 -31.95 31.12
CA GLY A 725 31.79 -32.59 31.75
C GLY A 725 32.31 -31.83 32.98
N LEU A 726 32.34 -30.49 32.92
CA LEU A 726 32.75 -29.64 34.04
C LEU A 726 31.91 -29.85 35.32
N GLN A 727 30.65 -30.28 35.19
CA GLN A 727 29.79 -30.56 36.34
C GLN A 727 30.29 -31.75 37.17
N PHE A 728 30.85 -32.78 36.52
CA PHE A 728 31.48 -33.90 37.22
C PHE A 728 32.80 -33.47 37.88
N VAL A 729 33.62 -32.70 37.16
CA VAL A 729 34.92 -32.21 37.67
C VAL A 729 34.73 -31.39 38.94
N PHE A 730 33.76 -30.47 38.95
CA PHE A 730 33.46 -29.65 40.13
C PHE A 730 33.05 -30.49 41.34
N THR A 731 32.21 -31.51 41.13
CA THR A 731 31.75 -32.37 42.21
C THR A 731 32.88 -33.23 42.80
N ILE A 732 33.69 -33.84 41.92
CA ILE A 732 34.84 -34.67 42.33
C ILE A 732 35.89 -33.82 43.06
N TYR A 733 36.09 -32.57 42.60
CA TYR A 733 36.98 -31.62 43.26
C TYR A 733 36.60 -31.34 44.72
N LEU A 734 35.32 -31.06 45.00
CA LEU A 734 34.86 -30.81 46.38
C LEU A 734 35.06 -32.03 47.28
N TRP A 735 34.86 -33.23 46.76
CA TRP A 735 35.08 -34.48 47.49
C TRP A 735 36.55 -34.71 47.78
N ALA A 736 37.42 -34.51 46.79
CA ALA A 736 38.87 -34.60 46.95
C ALA A 736 39.38 -33.62 48.00
N LEU A 737 38.83 -32.40 48.03
CA LEU A 737 39.16 -31.37 49.02
C LEU A 737 38.80 -31.82 50.44
N ILE A 738 37.60 -32.37 50.68
CA ILE A 738 37.25 -32.88 52.01
C ILE A 738 38.09 -34.10 52.40
N LEU A 739 38.32 -35.04 51.49
CA LEU A 739 39.19 -36.19 51.76
C LEU A 739 40.61 -35.76 52.11
N LEU A 740 41.13 -34.74 51.41
CA LEU A 740 42.42 -34.13 51.71
C LEU A 740 42.40 -33.48 53.10
N ILE A 741 41.36 -32.73 53.45
CA ILE A 741 41.23 -32.13 54.79
C ILE A 741 41.17 -33.21 55.87
N ILE A 742 40.38 -34.27 55.68
CA ILE A 742 40.30 -35.42 56.62
C ILE A 742 41.68 -36.07 56.76
N PHE A 743 42.40 -36.27 55.66
CA PHE A 743 43.74 -36.84 55.67
C PHE A 743 44.74 -35.94 56.41
N LEU A 744 44.77 -34.63 56.10
CA LEU A 744 45.64 -33.66 56.76
C LEU A 744 45.30 -33.48 58.26
N SER A 745 44.03 -33.64 58.63
CA SER A 745 43.58 -33.58 60.03
C SER A 745 44.14 -34.73 60.90
N LYS A 746 44.54 -35.86 60.29
CA LYS A 746 45.23 -36.94 61.00
C LYS A 746 46.69 -36.60 61.33
N TRP A 747 47.28 -35.63 60.63
CA TRP A 747 48.71 -35.31 60.75
C TRP A 747 48.99 -34.04 61.56
N SER A 748 47.97 -33.22 61.86
CA SER A 748 48.11 -31.97 62.59
C SER A 748 47.11 -31.83 63.74
N MET A 749 47.61 -31.90 64.99
CA MET A 749 46.79 -31.70 66.19
C MET A 749 46.12 -30.31 66.28
N LYS A 750 46.70 -29.28 65.63
CA LYS A 750 46.09 -27.94 65.55
C LYS A 750 44.84 -27.95 64.66
N LEU A 751 44.89 -28.68 63.55
CA LEU A 751 43.76 -28.81 62.63
C LEU A 751 42.65 -29.67 63.24
N THR A 752 43.00 -30.76 63.94
CA THR A 752 42.03 -31.59 64.68
C THR A 752 41.29 -30.78 65.76
N ARG A 753 41.99 -29.87 66.48
CA ARG A 753 41.37 -28.98 67.47
C ARG A 753 40.45 -27.92 66.85
N LEU A 754 40.76 -27.41 65.66
CA LEU A 754 39.93 -26.46 64.94
C LEU A 754 38.67 -27.12 64.37
N MET A 755 38.76 -28.40 63.99
CA MET A 755 37.70 -29.13 63.30
C MET A 755 36.71 -29.87 64.22
N GLY A 756 37.01 -30.07 65.50
CA GLY A 756 36.06 -30.71 66.43
C GLY A 756 35.53 -32.09 65.96
N ASN A 757 34.43 -32.56 66.55
CA ASN A 757 33.86 -33.89 66.27
C ASN A 757 32.94 -33.93 65.01
N ASN A 758 32.77 -32.83 64.29
CA ASN A 758 31.71 -32.67 63.28
C ASN A 758 32.15 -32.93 61.83
N ALA A 759 33.39 -33.41 61.60
CA ALA A 759 33.90 -33.65 60.26
C ALA A 759 33.13 -34.73 59.46
N VAL A 760 32.68 -35.79 60.12
CA VAL A 760 31.91 -36.87 59.47
C VAL A 760 30.49 -36.40 59.08
N PRO A 761 29.71 -35.73 59.97
CA PRO A 761 28.45 -35.10 59.58
C PRO A 761 28.54 -34.10 58.42
N VAL A 762 29.62 -33.32 58.35
CA VAL A 762 29.87 -32.37 57.25
C VAL A 762 30.12 -33.10 55.93
N LEU A 763 30.90 -34.19 55.93
CA LEU A 763 31.09 -35.05 54.76
C LEU A 763 29.77 -35.64 54.28
N CYS A 764 28.93 -36.16 55.17
CA CYS A 764 27.60 -36.67 54.82
C CYS A 764 26.71 -35.59 54.20
N THR A 765 26.82 -34.34 54.69
CA THR A 765 26.05 -33.20 54.18
C THR A 765 26.50 -32.81 52.77
N LEU A 766 27.80 -32.71 52.52
CA LEU A 766 28.31 -32.45 51.18
C LEU A 766 27.94 -33.57 50.21
N LEU A 767 28.04 -34.82 50.64
CA LEU A 767 27.70 -35.99 49.81
C LEU A 767 26.23 -35.96 49.41
N LEU A 768 25.32 -35.61 50.33
CA LEU A 768 23.90 -35.43 50.02
C LEU A 768 23.64 -34.26 49.06
N LEU A 769 24.31 -33.11 49.24
CA LEU A 769 24.19 -31.98 48.31
C LEU A 769 24.67 -32.34 46.90
N SER A 770 25.79 -33.06 46.79
CA SER A 770 26.34 -33.51 45.51
C SER A 770 25.53 -34.60 44.83
N TYR A 771 24.79 -35.38 45.60
CA TYR A 771 23.98 -36.47 45.07
C TYR A 771 22.93 -35.97 44.08
N THR A 772 22.17 -34.92 44.41
CA THR A 772 21.12 -34.41 43.54
C THR A 772 21.69 -33.76 42.28
N LYS A 773 22.81 -33.05 42.42
CA LYS A 773 23.55 -32.47 41.30
C LYS A 773 24.07 -33.53 40.32
N LEU A 774 24.73 -34.58 40.83
CA LEU A 774 25.23 -35.70 40.02
C LEU A 774 24.10 -36.43 39.32
N LEU A 775 23.01 -36.72 40.03
CA LEU A 775 21.85 -37.41 39.45
C LEU A 775 21.23 -36.61 38.30
N ARG A 776 21.09 -35.29 38.45
CA ARG A 776 20.58 -34.41 37.39
C ARG A 776 21.49 -34.36 36.18
N THR A 777 22.81 -34.28 36.39
CA THR A 777 23.80 -34.33 35.29
C THR A 777 23.74 -35.67 34.56
N ILE A 778 23.64 -36.80 35.27
CA ILE A 778 23.48 -38.13 34.68
C ILE A 778 22.20 -38.20 33.85
N PHE A 779 21.07 -37.72 34.40
CA PHE A 779 19.80 -37.72 33.68
C PHE A 779 19.87 -36.88 32.40
N SER A 780 20.49 -35.71 32.45
CA SER A 780 20.68 -34.82 31.29
C SER A 780 21.59 -35.41 30.20
N ILE A 781 22.51 -36.31 30.55
CA ILE A 781 23.35 -37.02 29.58
C ILE A 781 22.54 -38.17 28.96
N LEU A 782 21.80 -38.92 29.78
CA LEU A 782 21.04 -40.08 29.29
C LEU A 782 19.71 -39.70 28.60
N SER A 783 19.34 -38.42 28.60
CA SER A 783 18.12 -37.94 27.93
C SER A 783 18.34 -37.74 26.43
N PHE A 784 17.44 -38.29 25.62
CA PHE A 784 17.45 -38.19 24.17
C PHE A 784 16.20 -37.49 23.64
N ASP A 785 16.32 -36.88 22.47
CA ASP A 785 15.19 -36.38 21.68
C ASP A 785 15.16 -37.06 20.31
N ARG A 786 14.00 -36.97 19.64
CA ARG A 786 13.76 -37.59 18.33
C ARG A 786 13.43 -36.52 17.30
N ILE A 787 14.16 -36.50 16.19
CA ILE A 787 13.82 -35.67 15.04
C ILE A 787 13.10 -36.56 14.04
N TYR A 788 11.91 -36.12 13.65
CA TYR A 788 11.05 -36.80 12.71
C TYR A 788 11.26 -36.21 11.32
N GLU A 789 11.52 -37.06 10.34
CA GLU A 789 11.49 -36.70 8.93
C GLU A 789 10.12 -37.02 8.34
N MET A 790 9.55 -36.05 7.63
CA MET A 790 8.28 -36.22 6.92
C MET A 790 8.45 -35.79 5.47
N SER A 791 8.08 -36.69 4.56
CA SER A 791 8.00 -36.43 3.14
C SER A 791 6.56 -36.54 2.63
N ASN A 792 6.25 -35.89 1.50
CA ASN A 792 4.89 -35.86 0.96
C ASN A 792 4.31 -37.27 0.69
N PRO A 793 3.11 -37.59 1.21
CA PRO A 793 2.45 -38.90 1.02
C PRO A 793 2.16 -39.26 -0.45
N ASP A 794 2.15 -38.32 -1.40
CA ASP A 794 1.91 -38.64 -2.82
C ASP A 794 3.07 -39.43 -3.49
N LYS A 795 4.24 -39.51 -2.84
CA LYS A 795 5.32 -40.45 -3.22
C LYS A 795 5.25 -41.79 -2.47
N MET A 796 4.29 -41.97 -1.56
CA MET A 796 4.23 -43.10 -0.63
C MET A 796 3.11 -44.06 -1.02
N SER A 797 3.43 -45.03 -1.89
CA SER A 797 2.49 -46.07 -2.33
C SER A 797 2.14 -47.11 -1.27
N ASN A 798 2.75 -47.06 -0.07
CA ASN A 798 2.41 -47.92 1.06
C ASN A 798 2.33 -47.08 2.35
N ALA A 799 1.19 -47.11 3.02
CA ALA A 799 0.85 -46.26 4.16
C ALA A 799 1.57 -46.60 5.49
N ASP A 800 2.61 -47.43 5.48
CA ASP A 800 3.20 -48.01 6.71
C ASP A 800 4.73 -47.92 6.81
N GLU A 801 5.41 -47.16 5.95
CA GLU A 801 6.87 -47.01 6.05
C GLU A 801 7.27 -45.72 6.79
N MET A 802 7.26 -45.88 8.12
CA MET A 802 8.14 -45.28 9.12
C MET A 802 8.87 -43.98 8.72
N SER A 803 8.46 -42.88 9.34
CA SER A 803 9.30 -41.69 9.51
C SER A 803 10.71 -42.10 9.92
N ASN A 804 11.73 -41.82 9.12
CA ASN A 804 13.10 -41.96 9.57
C ASN A 804 13.25 -41.06 10.80
N THR A 805 13.63 -41.68 11.92
CA THR A 805 13.85 -40.98 13.18
C THR A 805 15.34 -40.94 13.43
N SER A 806 15.89 -39.74 13.57
CA SER A 806 17.25 -39.58 14.10
C SER A 806 17.15 -39.34 15.60
N LEU A 807 18.00 -40.06 16.34
CA LEU A 807 18.09 -39.97 17.79
C LEU A 807 19.23 -39.01 18.14
N VAL A 808 18.91 -37.91 18.79
CA VAL A 808 19.87 -36.86 19.13
C VAL A 808 19.94 -36.65 20.64
N TRP A 809 21.02 -36.06 21.11
CA TRP A 809 21.16 -35.70 22.52
C TRP A 809 20.25 -34.52 22.87
N SER A 810 19.41 -34.68 23.91
CA SER A 810 18.41 -33.66 24.27
C SER A 810 18.97 -32.30 24.70
N VAL A 811 20.22 -32.25 25.17
CA VAL A 811 20.91 -31.00 25.53
C VAL A 811 21.46 -30.31 24.29
N ASP A 812 21.83 -31.07 23.27
CA ASP A 812 22.46 -30.57 22.06
C ASP A 812 22.04 -31.42 20.86
N GLY A 813 21.02 -30.95 20.15
CA GLY A 813 20.46 -31.64 18.99
C GLY A 813 21.36 -31.67 17.77
N ALA A 814 22.54 -31.03 17.80
CA ALA A 814 23.55 -31.15 16.76
C ALA A 814 24.36 -32.44 16.89
N ILE A 815 24.34 -33.10 18.05
CA ILE A 815 25.11 -34.31 18.34
C ILE A 815 24.17 -35.52 18.37
N ASP A 816 24.52 -36.54 17.60
CA ASP A 816 23.78 -37.81 17.59
C ASP A 816 23.93 -38.55 18.93
N TYR A 817 22.89 -39.28 19.33
CA TYR A 817 22.86 -39.91 20.65
C TYR A 817 23.91 -41.03 20.77
N ALA A 818 24.64 -41.02 21.90
CA ALA A 818 25.77 -41.91 22.18
C ALA A 818 26.85 -41.92 21.09
N ASP A 819 27.06 -40.80 20.40
CA ASP A 819 28.15 -40.63 19.43
C ASP A 819 29.19 -39.60 19.90
N ASP A 820 30.37 -39.64 19.29
CA ASP A 820 31.45 -38.67 19.44
C ASP A 820 31.77 -38.29 20.92
N CYS A 821 31.75 -37.01 21.29
CA CYS A 821 32.00 -36.57 22.67
C CYS A 821 30.95 -37.05 23.67
N HIS A 822 29.70 -37.25 23.22
CA HIS A 822 28.60 -37.67 24.07
C HIS A 822 28.74 -39.13 24.50
N LEU A 823 29.30 -40.02 23.66
CA LEU A 823 29.61 -41.41 24.02
C LEU A 823 30.47 -41.50 25.29
N TYR A 824 31.53 -40.68 25.38
CA TYR A 824 32.39 -40.65 26.56
C TYR A 824 31.64 -40.20 27.81
N LEU A 825 30.77 -39.20 27.70
CA LEU A 825 29.93 -38.74 28.80
C LEU A 825 28.94 -39.81 29.25
N VAL A 826 28.33 -40.56 28.32
CA VAL A 826 27.42 -41.68 28.62
C VAL A 826 28.16 -42.76 29.41
N ILE A 827 29.36 -43.15 28.99
CA ILE A 827 30.18 -44.15 29.71
C ILE A 827 30.49 -43.67 31.14
N ILE A 828 30.94 -42.42 31.30
CA ILE A 828 31.22 -41.84 32.63
C ILE A 828 29.96 -41.80 33.48
N ALA A 829 28.82 -41.35 32.92
CA ALA A 829 27.56 -41.27 33.62
C ALA A 829 27.09 -42.65 34.11
N LEU A 830 27.21 -43.69 33.29
CA LEU A 830 26.87 -45.07 33.67
C LEU A 830 27.78 -45.62 34.78
N LEU A 831 29.09 -45.32 34.73
CA LEU A 831 30.03 -45.69 35.79
C LEU A 831 29.69 -45.01 37.12
N VAL A 832 29.47 -43.70 37.11
CA VAL A 832 29.08 -42.94 38.31
C VAL A 832 27.72 -43.41 38.84
N LEU A 833 26.75 -43.65 37.95
CA LEU A 833 25.45 -44.18 38.34
C LEU A 833 25.57 -45.53 39.05
N THR A 834 26.34 -46.45 38.49
CA THR A 834 26.46 -47.84 38.97
C THR A 834 27.28 -47.95 40.26
N PHE A 835 28.42 -47.26 40.35
CA PHE A 835 29.36 -47.43 41.47
C PHE A 835 29.12 -46.46 42.63
N LEU A 836 28.44 -45.35 42.40
CA LEU A 836 28.33 -44.28 43.39
C LEU A 836 26.87 -43.97 43.75
N VAL A 837 26.07 -43.62 42.75
CA VAL A 837 24.69 -43.14 42.97
C VAL A 837 23.79 -44.29 43.44
N LEU A 838 23.75 -45.42 42.73
CA LEU A 838 22.90 -46.56 43.09
C LEU A 838 23.25 -47.16 44.47
N PRO A 839 24.52 -47.41 44.83
CA PRO A 839 24.85 -47.89 46.17
C PRO A 839 24.47 -46.90 47.27
N TYR A 840 24.66 -45.59 47.03
CA TYR A 840 24.29 -44.56 47.98
C TYR A 840 22.77 -44.43 48.16
N THR A 841 21.98 -44.52 47.09
CA THR A 841 20.50 -44.52 47.20
C THR A 841 19.99 -45.75 47.91
N MET A 842 20.55 -46.93 47.61
CA MET A 842 20.21 -48.16 48.31
C MET A 842 20.56 -48.07 49.79
N LEU A 843 21.72 -47.47 50.13
CA LEU A 843 22.07 -47.19 51.52
C LEU A 843 21.00 -46.29 52.17
N LEU A 844 20.65 -45.15 51.58
CA LEU A 844 19.66 -44.23 52.13
C LEU A 844 18.26 -44.85 52.30
N LEU A 845 17.79 -45.62 51.31
CA LEU A 845 16.47 -46.25 51.33
C LEU A 845 16.39 -47.42 52.31
N LEU A 846 17.45 -48.22 52.42
CA LEU A 846 17.50 -49.40 53.28
C LEU A 846 18.00 -49.09 54.69
N PHE A 847 18.56 -47.89 54.95
CA PHE A 847 19.05 -47.49 56.27
C PHE A 847 17.99 -47.57 57.38
N PRO A 848 16.73 -47.11 57.18
CA PRO A 848 15.68 -47.26 58.20
C PRO A 848 15.31 -48.73 58.44
N LEU A 849 15.31 -49.55 57.38
CA LEU A 849 15.05 -51.00 57.48
C LEU A 849 16.21 -51.73 58.18
N TRP A 850 17.44 -51.28 57.95
CA TRP A 850 18.64 -51.77 58.63
C TRP A 850 18.60 -51.45 60.13
N GLU A 851 18.24 -50.22 60.52
CA GLU A 851 18.01 -49.83 61.92
C GLU A 851 16.85 -50.62 62.57
N LEU A 852 15.76 -50.87 61.82
CA LEU A 852 14.63 -51.69 62.28
C LEU A 852 15.04 -53.17 62.46
N CYS A 853 15.86 -53.70 61.56
CA CYS A 853 16.38 -55.07 61.65
C CYS A 853 17.39 -55.20 62.79
N ARG A 854 18.26 -54.20 62.97
CA ARG A 854 19.24 -54.11 64.07
C ARG A 854 18.56 -54.01 65.44
N SER A 855 17.51 -53.20 65.58
CA SER A 855 16.76 -53.05 66.83
C SER A 855 15.93 -54.28 67.19
N LYS A 856 15.51 -55.09 66.21
CA LYS A 856 14.80 -56.37 66.42
C LYS A 856 15.71 -57.59 66.58
N CYS A 857 17.03 -57.47 66.37
CA CYS A 857 17.98 -58.58 66.48
C CYS A 857 18.55 -58.72 67.91
N THR A 858 17.70 -59.14 68.86
CA THR A 858 18.05 -59.29 70.30
C THR A 858 18.93 -60.51 70.62
N ILE A 859 19.47 -61.22 69.63
CA ILE A 859 20.25 -62.45 69.84
C ILE A 859 21.77 -62.19 69.81
N ALA A 860 22.25 -61.18 69.08
CA ALA A 860 23.69 -60.91 68.97
C ALA A 860 24.25 -60.07 70.15
N TYR A 861 23.43 -59.19 70.75
CA TYR A 861 23.86 -58.36 71.89
C TYR A 861 24.08 -59.19 73.17
N HIS A 862 23.34 -60.31 73.32
CA HIS A 862 23.44 -61.16 74.50
C HIS A 862 24.71 -62.02 74.55
N ILE A 863 25.35 -62.27 73.41
CA ILE A 863 26.61 -63.03 73.30
C ILE A 863 27.82 -62.09 73.41
N TYR A 864 27.75 -60.89 72.82
CA TYR A 864 28.84 -59.90 72.88
C TYR A 864 28.94 -59.23 74.26
N SER A 865 27.83 -58.93 74.94
CA SER A 865 27.87 -58.40 76.31
C SER A 865 28.26 -59.47 77.34
N LYS A 866 27.98 -60.76 77.09
CA LYS A 866 28.39 -61.85 78.00
C LYS A 866 29.89 -61.97 78.15
N GLU A 867 30.70 -61.76 77.10
CA GLU A 867 32.17 -61.82 77.18
C GLU A 867 32.78 -60.60 77.89
N ILE A 868 32.26 -59.40 77.65
CA ILE A 868 32.72 -58.17 78.33
C ILE A 868 32.26 -58.14 79.78
N VAL A 869 31.03 -58.57 80.07
CA VAL A 869 30.52 -58.70 81.45
C VAL A 869 31.27 -59.80 82.19
N LYS A 870 31.68 -60.92 81.56
CA LYS A 870 32.52 -61.95 82.21
C LYS A 870 33.94 -61.45 82.53
N LYS A 871 34.53 -60.60 81.67
CA LYS A 871 35.81 -59.92 81.95
C LYS A 871 35.69 -58.81 83.00
N THR A 872 34.54 -58.17 83.12
CA THR A 872 34.30 -57.09 84.10
C THR A 872 33.81 -57.62 85.46
N PHE A 873 33.02 -58.70 85.50
CA PHE A 873 32.59 -59.36 86.74
C PHE A 873 33.71 -60.08 87.47
N LYS A 874 34.79 -60.50 86.77
CA LYS A 874 36.02 -61.00 87.44
C LYS A 874 36.77 -59.87 88.17
N LYS A 875 36.44 -58.60 87.91
CA LYS A 875 37.04 -57.42 88.52
C LYS A 875 36.19 -56.81 89.66
N VAL A 876 34.89 -57.16 89.76
CA VAL A 876 33.92 -56.48 90.66
C VAL A 876 33.37 -57.37 91.79
N THR A 877 33.45 -58.71 91.74
CA THR A 877 33.12 -59.60 92.90
C THR A 877 34.08 -59.47 94.10
N LYS A 878 34.90 -58.42 94.15
CA LYS A 878 35.70 -58.05 95.33
C LYS A 878 34.98 -57.10 96.30
N LYS A 879 33.75 -56.63 96.03
CA LYS A 879 33.01 -55.78 96.97
C LYS A 879 31.48 -55.99 96.94
N VAL A 880 30.95 -56.59 98.02
CA VAL A 880 29.76 -56.17 98.82
C VAL A 880 28.40 -56.22 98.07
N SER A 881 27.49 -57.19 98.25
CA SER A 881 26.69 -57.69 99.40
C SER A 881 25.31 -57.02 99.61
N ILE A 882 24.27 -57.73 99.12
CA ILE A 882 22.98 -58.10 99.77
C ILE A 882 21.98 -56.99 100.18
N VAL A 883 20.71 -57.09 99.73
CA VAL A 883 19.47 -57.42 100.51
C VAL A 883 18.25 -57.53 99.57
N LYS A 884 17.39 -58.53 99.84
CA LYS A 884 16.20 -59.01 99.11
C LYS A 884 14.88 -58.35 99.57
N SER A 885 13.88 -58.26 98.67
CA SER A 885 12.42 -58.41 98.91
C SER A 885 11.70 -58.33 97.54
N GLY A 886 11.15 -59.38 96.91
CA GLY A 886 9.78 -59.95 97.10
C GLY A 886 8.70 -59.00 96.53
N SER A 887 7.78 -59.30 95.59
CA SER A 887 7.22 -60.55 95.04
C SER A 887 6.24 -60.27 93.85
N SER A 888 6.34 -61.07 92.76
CA SER A 888 5.29 -61.82 91.99
C SER A 888 4.10 -61.13 91.29
N ILE A 889 3.97 -61.16 89.94
CA ILE A 889 3.28 -62.15 89.03
C ILE A 889 1.74 -61.96 88.97
N ASN A 890 1.04 -61.75 87.84
CA ASN A 890 0.71 -62.60 86.66
C ASN A 890 0.13 -61.68 85.55
N VAL A 891 0.44 -61.71 84.24
CA VAL A 891 0.22 -62.70 83.14
C VAL A 891 -1.22 -63.17 82.98
N ASP A 892 -1.85 -62.78 81.86
CA ASP A 892 -2.54 -63.73 80.98
C ASP A 892 -2.55 -63.25 79.52
N ASP A 893 -2.30 -64.23 78.65
CA ASP A 893 -2.02 -64.15 77.20
C ASP A 893 -3.24 -64.59 76.36
N ASN A 894 -3.20 -64.19 75.08
CA ASN A 894 -3.85 -64.75 73.89
C ASN A 894 -5.26 -64.26 73.52
N MET A 895 -5.67 -64.05 72.26
CA MET A 895 -5.10 -63.83 70.90
C MET A 895 -6.26 -64.20 69.94
N SER A 896 -6.64 -63.32 69.00
CA SER A 896 -7.14 -63.69 67.64
C SER A 896 -7.55 -62.47 66.80
N THR A 897 -6.89 -62.35 65.64
CA THR A 897 -7.25 -61.87 64.28
C THR A 897 -8.72 -62.15 63.85
N ASP A 898 -9.39 -61.55 62.86
CA ASP A 898 -9.17 -60.52 61.82
C ASP A 898 -10.55 -60.22 61.13
N GLU A 899 -10.60 -59.20 60.25
CA GLU A 899 -11.61 -58.89 59.19
C GLU A 899 -12.91 -58.08 59.48
N ALA A 900 -12.98 -56.88 58.88
CA ALA A 900 -14.18 -56.37 58.17
C ALA A 900 -13.82 -55.30 57.12
N ARG A 901 -14.26 -55.52 55.87
CA ARG A 901 -14.23 -54.59 54.71
C ARG A 901 -15.26 -53.46 54.86
N MET A 902 -14.97 -52.24 54.35
CA MET A 902 -15.65 -51.61 53.21
C MET A 902 -15.11 -50.21 52.86
N ARG A 903 -15.53 -49.73 51.68
CA ARG A 903 -14.95 -48.70 50.79
C ARG A 903 -15.15 -47.23 51.24
N LEU A 904 -14.14 -46.43 50.86
CA LEU A 904 -13.98 -44.98 50.60
C LEU A 904 -15.20 -44.25 49.93
N PRO A 905 -15.34 -42.90 50.01
CA PRO A 905 -14.36 -41.97 49.38
C PRO A 905 -14.13 -40.54 49.95
N THR A 906 -12.90 -40.05 49.69
CA THR A 906 -12.42 -38.68 49.33
C THR A 906 -12.88 -37.41 50.08
N VAL A 907 -11.91 -36.56 50.47
CA VAL A 907 -11.53 -35.26 49.85
C VAL A 907 -10.63 -34.44 50.82
N THR A 908 -9.44 -34.05 50.33
CA THR A 908 -8.60 -32.82 50.50
C THR A 908 -8.65 -32.01 51.83
N SER A 909 -7.64 -31.27 52.32
CA SER A 909 -6.56 -30.47 51.72
C SER A 909 -5.67 -29.89 52.86
N THR A 910 -4.39 -29.65 52.56
CA THR A 910 -3.57 -28.46 52.95
C THR A 910 -3.24 -28.11 54.41
N VAL A 911 -1.98 -27.66 54.56
CA VAL A 911 -1.38 -26.77 55.58
C VAL A 911 -0.90 -27.42 56.89
N PHE A 912 0.42 -27.60 56.98
CA PHE A 912 1.15 -27.63 58.24
C PHE A 912 1.71 -26.23 58.50
N ASP A 913 1.25 -25.58 59.58
CA ASP A 913 2.09 -24.69 60.37
C ASP A 913 2.07 -25.17 61.82
N THR A 914 3.24 -24.97 62.41
CA THR A 914 3.78 -25.41 63.67
C THR A 914 3.23 -24.62 64.86
N SER A 915 2.89 -25.33 65.94
CA SER A 915 3.14 -24.93 67.34
C SER A 915 2.33 -25.80 68.31
N VAL A 916 2.93 -26.84 68.89
CA VAL A 916 2.63 -27.22 70.28
C VAL A 916 3.89 -27.84 70.90
N HIS A 917 4.45 -27.14 71.86
CA HIS A 917 5.37 -27.64 72.89
C HIS A 917 4.68 -28.74 73.71
N TYR A 918 5.41 -29.81 74.04
CA TYR A 918 5.17 -30.52 75.29
C TYR A 918 6.42 -30.37 76.17
N GLU A 919 6.32 -29.46 77.12
CA GLU A 919 7.16 -29.40 78.32
C GLU A 919 6.99 -30.69 79.13
N LEU A 920 8.12 -31.32 79.44
CA LEU A 920 8.23 -32.20 80.59
C LEU A 920 8.31 -31.32 81.85
N HIS A 921 7.25 -31.36 82.68
CA HIS A 921 7.34 -30.89 84.05
C HIS A 921 7.64 -32.05 84.99
N PHE A 922 8.78 -31.97 85.66
CA PHE A 922 9.15 -32.75 86.83
C PHE A 922 8.20 -32.42 88.00
N LEU A 923 7.79 -33.46 88.72
CA LEU A 923 7.32 -33.38 90.11
C LEU A 923 8.41 -34.05 90.97
N ASP A 924 9.25 -33.25 91.63
CA ASP A 924 9.92 -33.59 92.90
C ASP A 924 8.94 -33.20 94.03
N PHE A 925 8.76 -33.90 95.16
CA PHE A 925 9.75 -34.18 96.22
C PHE A 925 9.23 -35.20 97.27
N GLU A 926 10.19 -35.80 98.01
CA GLU A 926 10.14 -36.37 99.40
C GLU A 926 9.19 -37.56 99.70
N VAL A 927 9.66 -38.73 100.19
CA VAL A 927 10.60 -39.09 101.27
C VAL A 927 11.45 -40.31 100.90
#